data_AF-A0A9P1G419-F1
#
_entry.id   AF-A0A9P1G419-F1
#
_cell.length_a   1.000
_cell.length_b   1.000
_cell.length_c   1.000
_cell.angle_alpha   90.00
_cell.angle_beta   90.00
_cell.angle_gamma   90.00
#
_symmetry.space_group_name_H-M   'P 1'
#
loop_
_entity.id
_entity.type
_entity.pdbx_description
1 polymer ?
#
loop_
_entity_poly.entity_id
_entity_poly.type
_entity_poly.pdbx_seq_one_letter_code
_entity_poly.pdbx_strand_id
1 'polypeptide(L)'
;MSQVSVDTVAVAALKFLLYEDEIEGSWDTFIDGPLRYIASKIPRLRLCQQPQCSCPHWHNAEGVKPMKPYLMFGDANFSKAPFDLTLPARCCSSTSFMQVELLAAAAHQALKPEAIFLPAGPKLEFLAGPFPFGSDRNSLLRAFRALKWEARPLQPLSSIDTKGSMWLVQATEDPPDSILPMSHGDVVVTRHKKPREVKDPKPRPVASADTLALCGNNGTDGSKDPWLPSDPWGGFKATTHTLVAADATAGLKQLEDKVTQAVLSSLPAQQVGKAEVEVEEAEAQMNQIRALMSKRSREDHESSPLFRKSLRMSKSKFSHCVAGAPVPLRLRSQLSGGWKGVAAIAKHPTRAMPAALSDEVRLSSRALVTATFLNGLWITMGTIYGESAGTWHPDQLANNDRLLSEVATQICVLSSGLRVIAGDFNNGEFDLPSFQILEMHGFKDLQTLAFDRWGIEMQMTCKCSTRVDFCYISPELQALLTKVHVDQTIWPDHAVISGVFHGGVRSVPRYVWRLPQPMTWPAFEVEPLGSILPGHATAKYTEMWRHAEHRALEASAKPVRAACLGRATTLAPRKTFGQAHAPLRAAREGDILPQFFGTSLQHALWSPDLTFQDIKQAGPDNVDLLIRPEQAKVVAIDGSQLCLQLNRDLCWDPQKSVYCGAARIEVIHHEAFQHTWTQRWCRHDKVPNSQWDDILAFASRVVRPAPCKLVEVDHSLLGEEIRCKRRRTSKGLDGVSILDLKAAPASLRTNICLFYKDATETGEWPIAK
;
A
#
# COMPACT_ATOMS: atom_id res chain seq x y z
N MET A 1 35.14 20.88 -40.79
CA MET A 1 33.68 21.15 -40.69
C MET A 1 33.50 22.40 -39.85
N SER A 2 32.71 23.38 -40.31
CA SER A 2 32.38 24.57 -39.51
C SER A 2 31.57 24.13 -38.27
N GLN A 3 32.02 24.49 -37.07
CA GLN A 3 31.30 24.19 -35.83
C GLN A 3 29.89 24.82 -35.88
N VAL A 4 28.86 24.03 -35.58
CA VAL A 4 27.47 24.50 -35.57
C VAL A 4 27.17 25.12 -34.20
N SER A 5 26.63 26.34 -34.18
CA SER A 5 26.26 27.06 -32.97
C SER A 5 24.79 26.86 -32.60
N VAL A 6 24.49 26.79 -31.30
CA VAL A 6 23.12 26.72 -30.76
C VAL A 6 22.81 28.02 -30.04
N ASP A 7 21.77 28.73 -30.47
CA ASP A 7 21.32 29.96 -29.80
C ASP A 7 20.76 29.62 -28.41
N THR A 8 21.15 30.39 -27.39
CA THR A 8 20.71 30.26 -26.01
C THR A 8 20.12 31.56 -25.49
N VAL A 9 19.13 31.46 -24.59
CA VAL A 9 18.65 32.60 -23.80
C VAL A 9 19.45 32.67 -22.50
N ALA A 10 19.88 33.85 -22.08
CA ALA A 10 20.57 34.03 -20.80
C ALA A 10 19.59 33.75 -19.64
N VAL A 11 19.85 32.70 -18.87
CA VAL A 11 19.04 32.29 -17.71
C VAL A 11 19.92 32.33 -16.46
N ALA A 12 19.40 32.91 -15.38
CA ALA A 12 20.01 32.88 -14.06
C ALA A 12 19.06 32.21 -13.06
N ALA A 13 19.59 31.29 -12.24
CA ALA A 13 18.82 30.65 -11.18
C ALA A 13 18.92 31.50 -9.90
N LEU A 14 17.78 31.87 -9.33
CA LEU A 14 17.69 32.56 -8.05
C LEU A 14 17.17 31.58 -6.98
N LYS A 15 17.90 31.43 -5.88
CA LYS A 15 17.49 30.65 -4.72
C LYS A 15 17.05 31.59 -3.60
N PHE A 16 15.81 31.48 -3.16
CA PHE A 16 15.28 32.23 -2.02
C PHE A 16 15.28 31.32 -0.77
N LEU A 17 15.79 31.84 0.34
CA LEU A 17 15.72 31.24 1.66
C LEU A 17 14.86 32.17 2.52
N LEU A 18 13.73 31.68 3.03
CA LEU A 18 12.83 32.41 3.92
C LEU A 18 12.67 31.58 5.20
N TYR A 19 12.79 32.24 6.36
CA TYR A 19 12.55 31.65 7.67
C TYR A 19 11.18 32.09 8.20
N GLU A 20 10.54 31.25 9.02
CA GLU A 20 9.16 31.46 9.51
C GLU A 20 9.03 32.70 10.40
N ASP A 21 10.09 33.09 11.08
CA ASP A 21 10.20 34.30 11.90
C ASP A 21 10.50 35.57 11.10
N GLU A 22 10.88 35.45 9.83
CA GLU A 22 11.21 36.57 8.95
C GLU A 22 10.05 36.96 8.01
N ILE A 23 8.90 36.29 8.11
CA ILE A 23 7.73 36.63 7.29
C ILE A 23 6.79 37.63 7.98
N GLU A 24 6.26 38.57 7.20
CA GLU A 24 5.19 39.47 7.64
C GLU A 24 3.84 38.77 7.41
N GLY A 25 3.23 38.27 8.49
CA GLY A 25 1.93 37.58 8.46
C GLY A 25 1.97 36.22 9.16
N SER A 26 0.87 35.45 9.11
CA SER A 26 0.88 34.07 9.62
C SER A 26 1.50 33.12 8.60
N TRP A 27 2.19 32.09 9.10
CA TRP A 27 2.75 31.02 8.25
C TRP A 27 1.67 30.33 7.41
N ASP A 28 0.46 30.18 7.94
CA ASP A 28 -0.69 29.64 7.21
C ASP A 28 -1.02 30.48 5.96
N THR A 29 -0.94 31.81 6.06
CA THR A 29 -1.19 32.71 4.92
C THR A 29 -0.07 32.61 3.88
N PHE A 30 1.17 32.35 4.29
CA PHE A 30 2.28 32.10 3.39
C PHE A 30 2.13 30.77 2.64
N ILE A 31 1.70 29.69 3.32
CA ILE A 31 1.48 28.37 2.70
C ILE A 31 0.43 28.45 1.59
N ASP A 32 -0.61 29.25 1.76
CA ASP A 32 -1.67 29.42 0.76
C ASP A 32 -1.19 30.15 -0.51
N GLY A 33 -0.05 30.84 -0.48
CA GLY A 33 0.45 31.61 -1.62
C GLY A 33 1.93 32.00 -1.55
N PRO A 34 2.88 31.05 -1.49
CA PRO A 34 4.28 31.34 -1.20
C PRO A 34 4.97 32.15 -2.31
N LEU A 35 4.67 31.83 -3.57
CA LEU A 35 5.20 32.59 -4.71
C LEU A 35 4.63 34.02 -4.78
N ARG A 36 3.37 34.21 -4.37
CA ARG A 36 2.73 35.53 -4.32
C ARG A 36 3.38 36.40 -3.25
N TYR A 37 3.68 35.81 -2.09
CA TYR A 37 4.41 36.47 -1.02
C TYR A 37 5.83 36.87 -1.46
N ILE A 38 6.62 35.94 -2.00
CA ILE A 38 7.97 36.22 -2.49
C ILE A 38 7.97 37.29 -3.60
N ALA A 39 7.07 37.19 -4.58
CA ALA A 39 6.94 38.18 -5.65
C ALA A 39 6.47 39.57 -5.17
N SER A 40 5.84 39.65 -3.99
CA SER A 40 5.48 40.93 -3.37
C SER A 40 6.67 41.61 -2.68
N LYS A 41 7.67 40.83 -2.24
CA LYS A 41 8.88 41.31 -1.56
C LYS A 41 10.02 41.62 -2.52
N ILE A 42 10.00 41.07 -3.74
CA ILE A 42 10.98 41.40 -4.77
C ILE A 42 10.62 42.76 -5.42
N PRO A 43 11.52 43.76 -5.38
CA PRO A 43 11.32 45.01 -6.11
C PRO A 43 11.22 44.69 -7.60
N ARG A 44 10.07 44.97 -8.21
CA ARG A 44 9.88 44.73 -9.64
C ARG A 44 10.81 45.67 -10.41
N LEU A 45 11.69 45.12 -11.25
CA LEU A 45 12.48 45.90 -12.20
C LEU A 45 11.54 46.66 -13.15
N ARG A 46 11.27 47.94 -12.84
CA ARG A 46 10.60 48.86 -13.77
C ARG A 46 11.65 49.75 -14.39
N LEU A 47 11.48 50.06 -15.67
CA LEU A 47 12.27 51.05 -16.38
C LEU A 47 11.80 52.46 -15.96
N CYS A 48 12.73 53.30 -15.49
CA CYS A 48 12.45 54.72 -15.29
C CYS A 48 12.48 55.44 -16.64
N GLN A 49 11.40 56.16 -16.96
CA GLN A 49 11.30 56.95 -18.20
C GLN A 49 11.64 58.43 -17.98
N GLN A 50 11.90 58.85 -16.75
CA GLN A 50 12.22 60.24 -16.44
C GLN A 50 13.73 60.51 -16.61
N PRO A 51 14.13 61.50 -17.44
CA PRO A 51 15.53 61.90 -17.55
C PRO A 51 16.04 62.47 -16.22
N GLN A 52 17.25 62.07 -15.81
CA GLN A 52 17.92 62.54 -14.58
C GLN A 52 17.15 62.27 -13.27
N CYS A 53 16.43 61.16 -13.19
CA CYS A 53 15.79 60.71 -11.96
C CYS A 53 16.77 59.89 -11.08
N SER A 54 16.62 59.97 -9.76
CA SER A 54 17.42 59.22 -8.77
C SER A 54 16.63 58.11 -8.06
N CYS A 55 15.51 57.68 -8.64
CA CYS A 55 14.66 56.64 -8.05
C CYS A 55 15.32 55.24 -8.12
N PRO A 56 14.86 54.25 -7.33
CA PRO A 56 15.44 52.90 -7.33
C PRO A 56 15.08 52.05 -8.57
N HIS A 57 14.46 52.64 -9.60
CA HIS A 57 14.13 51.96 -10.84
C HIS A 57 15.33 51.94 -11.80
N TRP A 58 15.34 51.01 -12.75
CA TRP A 58 16.44 50.88 -13.70
C TRP A 58 16.44 52.04 -14.70
N HIS A 59 17.58 52.74 -14.84
CA HIS A 59 17.77 53.83 -15.79
C HIS A 59 18.61 53.33 -16.96
N ASN A 60 18.09 53.44 -18.17
CA ASN A 60 18.75 52.94 -19.38
C ASN A 60 19.80 53.93 -19.92
N ALA A 61 20.85 54.19 -19.13
CA ALA A 61 21.93 55.11 -19.51
C ALA A 61 22.70 54.62 -20.76
N GLU A 62 22.66 53.32 -21.03
CA GLU A 62 23.41 52.63 -22.09
C GLU A 62 22.69 52.57 -23.45
N GLY A 63 21.44 53.06 -23.52
CA GLY A 63 20.66 53.12 -24.78
C GLY A 63 20.21 51.75 -25.31
N VAL A 64 20.19 50.72 -24.46
CA VAL A 64 19.87 49.34 -24.87
C VAL A 64 18.37 49.20 -25.11
N LYS A 65 17.94 48.57 -26.21
CA LYS A 65 16.52 48.37 -26.52
C LYS A 65 15.90 47.37 -25.52
N PRO A 66 15.00 47.79 -24.61
CA PRO A 66 14.56 46.91 -23.53
C PRO A 66 13.59 45.85 -24.06
N MET A 67 13.95 44.57 -23.91
CA MET A 67 13.01 43.45 -24.08
C MET A 67 12.16 43.32 -22.82
N LYS A 68 10.88 42.91 -22.97
CA LYS A 68 9.97 42.71 -21.82
C LYS A 68 10.58 41.68 -20.86
N PRO A 69 10.80 42.02 -19.57
CA PRO A 69 11.26 41.03 -18.61
C PRO A 69 10.14 40.04 -18.31
N TYR A 70 10.42 38.74 -18.40
CA TYR A 70 9.52 37.66 -18.00
C TYR A 70 10.11 36.93 -16.80
N LEU A 71 9.32 36.76 -15.73
CA LEU A 71 9.69 35.93 -14.58
C LEU A 71 8.97 34.59 -14.71
N MET A 72 9.73 33.49 -14.84
CA MET A 72 9.20 32.15 -15.07
C MET A 72 9.24 31.33 -13.78
N PHE A 73 8.14 30.64 -13.45
CA PHE A 73 8.06 29.69 -12.33
C PHE A 73 7.61 28.32 -12.84
N GLY A 74 8.56 27.40 -13.04
CA GLY A 74 8.27 25.99 -13.37
C GLY A 74 7.51 25.76 -14.69
N ASP A 75 7.48 24.50 -15.14
CA ASP A 75 7.03 24.14 -16.48
C ASP A 75 5.54 24.46 -16.74
N ALA A 76 5.33 25.31 -17.74
CA ALA A 76 4.07 25.65 -18.42
C ALA A 76 2.97 26.35 -17.59
N ASN A 77 3.07 27.67 -17.46
CA ASN A 77 1.92 28.58 -17.65
C ASN A 77 2.40 30.01 -17.97
N PHE A 78 2.16 30.47 -19.21
CA PHE A 78 2.30 31.88 -19.55
C PHE A 78 1.18 32.67 -18.88
N SER A 79 1.46 33.38 -17.79
CA SER A 79 0.55 34.41 -17.31
C SER A 79 0.63 35.63 -18.23
N LYS A 80 -0.14 35.59 -19.33
CA LYS A 80 -0.60 36.82 -19.97
C LYS A 80 -1.80 37.33 -19.17
N ALA A 81 -1.63 38.46 -18.51
CA ALA A 81 -2.73 39.37 -18.22
C ALA A 81 -2.32 40.73 -18.83
N PRO A 82 -3.23 41.42 -19.55
CA PRO A 82 -4.52 41.82 -18.98
C PRO A 82 -5.75 41.43 -19.82
N PHE A 83 -6.89 41.54 -19.15
CA PHE A 83 -8.29 41.32 -19.54
C PHE A 83 -8.67 41.82 -20.94
N ASP A 84 -9.46 41.03 -21.67
CA ASP A 84 -10.74 41.50 -22.22
C ASP A 84 -11.73 40.35 -22.44
N LEU A 85 -13.00 40.62 -22.16
CA LEU A 85 -14.15 39.70 -22.24
C LEU A 85 -14.75 39.76 -23.65
N THR A 86 -15.10 38.63 -24.28
CA THR A 86 -16.27 38.52 -25.19
C THR A 86 -16.57 37.06 -25.60
N LEU A 87 -17.84 36.68 -25.49
CA LEU A 87 -18.52 35.56 -26.20
C LEU A 87 -19.04 36.13 -27.56
N PRO A 88 -19.20 35.36 -28.66
CA PRO A 88 -20.27 34.34 -28.72
C PRO A 88 -20.14 33.15 -29.73
N ALA A 89 -21.03 32.17 -29.49
CA ALA A 89 -21.85 31.38 -30.42
C ALA A 89 -21.27 30.37 -31.46
N ARG A 90 -21.80 29.15 -31.33
CA ARG A 90 -22.29 28.17 -32.35
C ARG A 90 -21.59 28.13 -33.73
N CYS A 91 -21.06 26.95 -34.09
CA CYS A 91 -21.32 26.36 -35.41
C CYS A 91 -21.11 24.83 -35.38
N CYS A 92 -22.11 24.10 -35.91
CA CYS A 92 -21.98 22.71 -36.33
C CYS A 92 -21.31 22.66 -37.70
N SER A 93 -20.38 21.74 -37.93
CA SER A 93 -20.19 21.15 -39.26
C SER A 93 -19.50 19.79 -39.19
N SER A 94 -20.16 18.81 -39.80
CA SER A 94 -19.62 17.52 -40.23
C SER A 94 -18.69 17.72 -41.43
N THR A 95 -17.53 17.07 -41.51
CA THR A 95 -16.94 16.76 -42.83
C THR A 95 -15.97 15.56 -42.79
N SER A 96 -16.13 14.73 -43.80
CA SER A 96 -15.49 13.45 -44.11
C SER A 96 -14.01 13.55 -44.51
N PHE A 97 -13.28 12.45 -44.33
CA PHE A 97 -11.88 12.29 -44.71
C PHE A 97 -11.73 12.06 -46.22
N MET A 98 -10.84 12.82 -46.87
CA MET A 98 -10.34 12.52 -48.22
C MET A 98 -8.81 12.39 -48.13
N GLN A 99 -8.29 11.22 -48.51
CA GLN A 99 -6.87 10.86 -48.45
C GLN A 99 -6.20 11.26 -49.77
N VAL A 100 -5.19 12.15 -49.71
CA VAL A 100 -4.31 12.49 -50.84
C VAL A 100 -2.86 12.46 -50.35
N GLU A 101 -2.16 11.37 -50.61
CA GLU A 101 -0.80 11.10 -50.09
C GLU A 101 0.35 11.80 -50.85
N LEU A 102 0.08 12.50 -51.96
CA LEU A 102 1.14 12.98 -52.88
C LEU A 102 1.57 14.45 -52.73
N LEU A 103 1.01 15.22 -51.78
CA LEU A 103 1.36 16.65 -51.58
C LEU A 103 1.76 17.02 -50.14
N ALA A 104 1.93 16.04 -49.24
CA ALA A 104 2.06 16.30 -47.81
C ALA A 104 3.29 17.12 -47.41
N ALA A 105 4.45 16.90 -48.05
CA ALA A 105 5.69 17.63 -47.75
C ALA A 105 5.60 19.10 -48.20
N ALA A 106 5.15 19.34 -49.44
CA ALA A 106 4.99 20.68 -50.00
C ALA A 106 3.90 21.48 -49.25
N ALA A 107 2.79 20.84 -48.89
CA ALA A 107 1.73 21.45 -48.08
C ALA A 107 2.19 21.77 -46.65
N HIS A 108 2.99 20.88 -46.01
CA HIS A 108 3.55 21.16 -44.69
C HIS A 108 4.52 22.35 -44.72
N GLN A 109 5.36 22.43 -45.75
CA GLN A 109 6.32 23.52 -45.91
C GLN A 109 5.63 24.87 -46.17
N ALA A 110 4.50 24.88 -46.88
CA ALA A 110 3.66 26.07 -47.05
C ALA A 110 2.93 26.49 -45.76
N LEU A 111 2.46 25.54 -44.94
CA LEU A 111 1.65 25.80 -43.73
C LEU A 111 2.50 26.07 -42.48
N LYS A 112 3.68 25.46 -42.38
CA LYS A 112 4.59 25.52 -41.21
C LYS A 112 6.05 25.50 -41.68
N PRO A 113 6.56 26.58 -42.29
CA PRO A 113 7.91 26.63 -42.85
C PRO A 113 9.02 26.34 -41.81
N GLU A 114 8.76 26.65 -40.53
CA GLU A 114 9.70 26.43 -39.44
C GLU A 114 9.72 24.98 -38.90
N ALA A 115 8.76 24.14 -39.26
CA ALA A 115 8.68 22.76 -38.78
C ALA A 115 9.28 21.76 -39.79
N ILE A 116 10.00 20.75 -39.30
CA ILE A 116 10.50 19.66 -40.14
C ILE A 116 9.37 18.64 -40.37
N PHE A 117 9.06 18.38 -41.65
CA PHE A 117 8.19 17.30 -42.07
C PHE A 117 8.96 15.98 -42.04
N LEU A 118 8.49 15.01 -41.25
CA LEU A 118 9.01 13.64 -41.30
C LEU A 118 7.96 12.78 -42.02
N PRO A 119 8.31 12.08 -43.12
CA PRO A 119 7.36 11.26 -43.88
C PRO A 119 6.78 10.13 -43.01
N ALA A 120 5.63 9.58 -43.45
CA ALA A 120 5.03 8.42 -42.82
C ALA A 120 5.93 7.19 -43.05
N GLY A 121 6.41 6.56 -41.99
CA GLY A 121 7.39 5.46 -42.03
C GLY A 121 7.96 5.12 -40.66
N PRO A 122 8.85 4.11 -40.56
CA PRO A 122 9.50 3.75 -39.30
C PRO A 122 10.39 4.90 -38.82
N LYS A 123 10.08 5.44 -37.64
CA LYS A 123 10.84 6.54 -37.03
C LYS A 123 11.80 6.00 -35.99
N LEU A 124 13.05 6.43 -36.07
CA LEU A 124 14.08 6.11 -35.10
C LEU A 124 14.08 7.18 -34.01
N GLU A 125 14.29 6.76 -32.77
CA GLU A 125 14.46 7.65 -31.63
C GLU A 125 15.91 7.60 -31.16
N PHE A 126 16.45 8.77 -30.81
CA PHE A 126 17.81 9.00 -30.39
C PHE A 126 17.82 9.87 -29.14
N LEU A 127 18.79 9.64 -28.27
CA LEU A 127 19.12 10.53 -27.15
C LEU A 127 20.37 11.31 -27.53
N ALA A 128 20.25 12.64 -27.63
CA ALA A 128 21.31 13.55 -28.06
C ALA A 128 21.60 14.60 -26.98
N GLY A 129 22.86 14.78 -26.61
CA GLY A 129 23.30 15.84 -25.71
C GLY A 129 24.74 15.63 -25.21
N PRO A 130 25.25 16.51 -24.33
CA PRO A 130 24.53 17.60 -23.68
C PRO A 130 24.41 18.87 -24.56
N PHE A 131 23.23 19.48 -24.58
CA PHE A 131 22.97 20.80 -25.17
C PHE A 131 22.94 21.89 -24.08
N PRO A 132 23.39 23.14 -24.33
CA PRO A 132 23.45 24.18 -23.32
C PRO A 132 22.10 24.43 -22.64
N PHE A 133 22.12 24.77 -21.35
CA PHE A 133 20.91 25.17 -20.62
C PHE A 133 20.30 26.41 -21.29
N GLY A 134 19.03 26.34 -21.70
CA GLY A 134 18.36 27.38 -22.48
C GLY A 134 18.24 27.09 -23.99
N SER A 135 18.72 25.94 -24.47
CA SER A 135 18.45 25.46 -25.83
C SER A 135 16.96 25.14 -26.00
N ASP A 136 16.31 25.74 -27.01
CA ASP A 136 14.90 25.49 -27.30
C ASP A 136 14.74 24.55 -28.52
N ARG A 137 13.50 24.10 -28.75
CA ARG A 137 13.19 23.18 -29.85
C ARG A 137 13.62 23.74 -31.22
N ASN A 138 13.52 25.06 -31.40
CA ASN A 138 13.81 25.71 -32.68
C ASN A 138 15.32 25.90 -32.89
N SER A 139 16.09 26.18 -31.84
CA SER A 139 17.55 26.27 -31.93
C SER A 139 18.17 24.90 -32.24
N LEU A 140 17.65 23.83 -31.65
CA LEU A 140 18.04 22.45 -31.99
C LEU A 140 17.64 22.05 -33.42
N LEU A 141 16.44 22.44 -33.88
CA LEU A 141 16.02 22.22 -35.27
C LEU A 141 16.95 22.92 -36.28
N ARG A 142 17.37 24.16 -36.00
CA ARG A 142 18.35 24.89 -36.83
C ARG A 142 19.70 24.17 -36.85
N ALA A 143 20.16 23.70 -35.69
CA ALA A 143 21.41 22.96 -35.59
C ALA A 143 21.39 21.64 -36.38
N PHE A 144 20.32 20.84 -36.28
CA PHE A 144 20.20 19.59 -37.04
C PHE A 144 20.10 19.83 -38.55
N ARG A 145 19.42 20.90 -38.99
CA ARG A 145 19.41 21.32 -40.40
C ARG A 145 20.81 21.69 -40.90
N ALA A 146 21.61 22.41 -40.10
CA ALA A 146 22.98 22.77 -40.45
C ALA A 146 23.90 21.53 -40.56
N LEU A 147 23.61 20.49 -39.77
CA LEU A 147 24.26 19.18 -39.83
C LEU A 147 23.71 18.26 -40.93
N LYS A 148 22.75 18.75 -41.75
CA LYS A 148 22.03 17.98 -42.78
C LYS A 148 21.37 16.71 -42.24
N TRP A 149 20.93 16.73 -40.98
CA TRP A 149 20.20 15.65 -40.35
C TRP A 149 18.73 16.03 -40.20
N GLU A 150 17.83 15.31 -40.88
CA GLU A 150 16.39 15.54 -40.83
C GLU A 150 15.79 14.97 -39.54
N ALA A 151 16.01 15.69 -38.43
CA ALA A 151 15.67 15.23 -37.10
C ALA A 151 14.78 16.22 -36.35
N ARG A 152 13.74 15.70 -35.69
CA ARG A 152 12.78 16.45 -34.88
C ARG A 152 13.10 16.27 -33.39
N PRO A 153 13.59 17.30 -32.67
CA PRO A 153 13.69 17.27 -31.22
C PRO A 153 12.29 17.16 -30.62
N LEU A 154 12.09 16.28 -29.63
CA LEU A 154 10.81 16.01 -28.99
C LEU A 154 10.69 16.73 -27.64
N GLN A 155 11.53 16.34 -26.67
CA GLN A 155 11.55 16.89 -25.31
C GLN A 155 12.91 16.63 -24.63
N PRO A 156 13.32 17.48 -23.66
CA PRO A 156 14.44 17.15 -22.78
C PRO A 156 14.08 15.97 -21.87
N LEU A 157 15.04 15.07 -21.62
CA LEU A 157 14.84 13.86 -20.78
C LEU A 157 15.66 13.86 -19.49
N SER A 158 16.88 14.39 -19.53
CA SER A 158 17.76 14.45 -18.38
C SER A 158 18.74 15.61 -18.50
N SER A 159 19.30 16.08 -17.39
CA SER A 159 20.41 17.03 -17.38
C SER A 159 21.69 16.33 -16.95
N ILE A 160 22.81 16.75 -17.52
CA ILE A 160 24.14 16.40 -17.05
C ILE A 160 24.65 17.61 -16.27
N ASP A 161 24.97 17.41 -15.00
CA ASP A 161 25.43 18.47 -14.10
C ASP A 161 26.53 19.30 -14.78
N THR A 162 26.35 20.62 -14.74
CA THR A 162 27.24 21.65 -15.29
C THR A 162 27.48 21.64 -16.81
N LYS A 163 27.00 20.64 -17.57
CA LYS A 163 27.30 20.47 -19.01
C LYS A 163 26.12 20.72 -19.94
N GLY A 164 24.88 20.48 -19.51
CA GLY A 164 23.70 20.77 -20.32
C GLY A 164 22.59 19.71 -20.23
N SER A 165 21.62 19.80 -21.14
CA SER A 165 20.43 18.93 -21.23
C SER A 165 20.54 17.88 -22.35
N MET A 166 20.08 16.67 -22.07
CA MET A 166 19.90 15.57 -23.02
C MET A 166 18.49 15.63 -23.60
N TRP A 167 18.39 15.53 -24.93
CA TRP A 167 17.13 15.63 -25.66
C TRP A 167 16.77 14.32 -26.35
N LEU A 168 15.50 13.94 -26.27
CA LEU A 168 14.92 12.92 -27.14
C LEU A 168 14.71 13.52 -28.53
N VAL A 169 15.26 12.86 -29.55
CA VAL A 169 15.23 13.29 -30.94
C VAL A 169 14.67 12.16 -31.80
N GLN A 170 13.81 12.50 -32.74
CA GLN A 170 13.20 11.54 -33.67
C GLN A 170 13.63 11.85 -35.10
N ALA A 171 14.13 10.86 -35.83
CA ALA A 171 14.55 11.00 -37.23
C ALA A 171 14.13 9.77 -38.04
N THR A 172 14.12 9.90 -39.37
CA THR A 172 13.89 8.78 -40.29
C THR A 172 15.18 8.02 -40.63
N GLU A 173 16.32 8.69 -40.49
CA GLU A 173 17.66 8.16 -40.78
C GLU A 173 18.60 8.32 -39.57
N ASP A 174 19.67 7.53 -39.55
CA ASP A 174 20.72 7.64 -38.53
C ASP A 174 21.44 9.01 -38.63
N PRO A 175 21.96 9.55 -37.52
CA PRO A 175 22.71 10.81 -37.55
C PRO A 175 23.97 10.68 -38.42
N PRO A 176 24.46 11.80 -39.00
CA PRO A 176 25.65 11.79 -39.84
C PRO A 176 26.89 11.24 -39.10
N ASP A 177 26.98 11.49 -37.79
CA ASP A 177 27.98 10.93 -36.89
C ASP A 177 27.37 10.70 -35.49
N SER A 178 27.93 9.75 -34.74
CA SER A 178 27.53 9.47 -33.35
C SER A 178 28.01 10.54 -32.36
N ILE A 179 28.97 11.37 -32.77
CA ILE A 179 29.49 12.50 -32.02
C ILE A 179 29.43 13.72 -32.94
N LEU A 180 28.61 14.70 -32.56
CA LEU A 180 28.38 15.92 -33.32
C LEU A 180 29.21 17.05 -32.68
N PRO A 181 30.27 17.56 -33.35
CA PRO A 181 31.07 18.65 -32.82
C PRO A 181 30.28 19.97 -32.91
N MET A 182 29.95 20.54 -31.76
CA MET A 182 29.22 21.81 -31.66
C MET A 182 30.08 22.89 -31.00
N SER A 183 29.68 24.16 -31.12
CA SER A 183 30.46 25.29 -30.56
C SER A 183 30.58 25.24 -29.03
N HIS A 184 29.69 24.53 -28.35
CA HIS A 184 29.67 24.38 -26.88
C HIS A 184 30.27 23.05 -26.39
N GLY A 185 30.83 22.24 -27.29
CA GLY A 185 31.38 20.92 -26.99
C GLY A 185 30.72 19.80 -27.80
N ASP A 186 31.22 18.58 -27.61
CA ASP A 186 30.76 17.41 -28.34
C ASP A 186 29.39 16.92 -27.85
N VAL A 187 28.45 16.77 -28.78
CA VAL A 187 27.13 16.21 -28.52
C VAL A 187 27.12 14.75 -28.94
N VAL A 188 26.88 13.85 -27.99
CA VAL A 188 26.82 12.40 -28.26
C VAL A 188 25.39 12.01 -28.60
N VAL A 189 25.21 11.33 -29.72
CA VAL A 189 23.92 10.80 -30.19
C VAL A 189 23.90 9.29 -30.04
N THR A 190 23.02 8.79 -29.18
CA THR A 190 22.85 7.34 -28.94
C THR A 190 21.46 6.88 -29.36
N ARG A 191 21.36 5.69 -29.97
CA ARG A 191 20.07 5.16 -30.40
C ARG A 191 19.20 4.81 -29.19
N HIS A 192 18.06 5.48 -29.07
CA HIS A 192 17.11 5.26 -28.01
C HIS A 192 16.16 4.12 -28.44
N LYS A 193 16.45 2.92 -27.94
CA LYS A 193 15.54 1.78 -28.13
C LYS A 193 14.39 1.91 -27.14
N LYS A 194 13.19 2.19 -27.65
CA LYS A 194 11.96 1.77 -26.96
C LYS A 194 12.08 0.27 -26.64
N PRO A 195 11.56 -0.21 -25.49
CA PRO A 195 11.52 -1.64 -25.20
C PRO A 195 10.91 -2.36 -26.40
N ARG A 196 11.73 -3.14 -27.12
CA ARG A 196 11.33 -3.75 -28.38
C ARG A 196 10.43 -4.94 -28.07
N GLU A 197 9.28 -5.04 -28.72
CA GLU A 197 8.57 -6.32 -28.82
C GLU A 197 9.53 -7.35 -29.40
N VAL A 198 9.90 -8.35 -28.59
CA VAL A 198 10.83 -9.41 -28.95
C VAL A 198 10.10 -10.33 -29.93
N LYS A 199 10.56 -10.40 -31.19
CA LYS A 199 10.19 -11.49 -32.10
C LYS A 199 10.67 -12.82 -31.50
N ASP A 200 9.77 -13.81 -31.47
CA ASP A 200 10.01 -15.12 -30.85
C ASP A 200 11.30 -15.78 -31.35
N PRO A 201 12.19 -16.24 -30.45
CA PRO A 201 13.24 -17.17 -30.84
C PRO A 201 12.61 -18.52 -31.19
N LYS A 202 13.04 -19.12 -32.30
CA LYS A 202 12.64 -20.49 -32.65
C LYS A 202 12.98 -21.44 -31.49
N PRO A 203 12.05 -22.29 -31.04
CA PRO A 203 12.23 -23.11 -29.85
C PRO A 203 13.38 -24.09 -30.06
N ARG A 204 14.29 -24.16 -29.08
CA ARG A 204 15.20 -25.31 -28.94
C ARG A 204 14.55 -26.32 -28.01
N PRO A 205 14.52 -27.61 -28.37
CA PRO A 205 14.04 -28.65 -27.46
C PRO A 205 14.95 -28.71 -26.23
N VAL A 206 14.34 -28.86 -25.06
CA VAL A 206 15.03 -29.05 -23.77
C VAL A 206 14.80 -30.50 -23.37
N ALA A 207 15.84 -31.32 -23.42
CA ALA A 207 15.84 -32.72 -23.00
C ALA A 207 17.24 -33.12 -22.51
N SER A 208 17.39 -34.34 -21.97
CA SER A 208 18.72 -34.85 -21.56
C SER A 208 19.68 -34.94 -22.76
N ALA A 209 20.99 -34.95 -22.49
CA ALA A 209 22.00 -35.07 -23.55
C ALA A 209 21.77 -36.30 -24.45
N ASP A 210 21.34 -37.41 -23.85
CA ASP A 210 21.00 -38.66 -24.57
C ASP A 210 19.77 -38.50 -25.47
N THR A 211 18.77 -37.73 -25.02
CA THR A 211 17.54 -37.48 -25.79
C THR A 211 17.81 -36.52 -26.96
N LEU A 212 18.67 -35.52 -26.77
CA LEU A 212 19.09 -34.61 -27.83
C LEU A 212 19.92 -35.31 -28.90
N ALA A 213 20.72 -36.32 -28.53
CA ALA A 213 21.47 -37.15 -29.46
C ALA A 213 20.56 -38.04 -30.32
N LEU A 214 19.46 -38.55 -29.76
CA LEU A 214 18.46 -39.34 -30.48
C LEU A 214 17.60 -38.52 -31.45
N CYS A 215 17.30 -37.27 -31.11
CA CYS A 215 16.51 -36.36 -31.95
C CYS A 215 17.37 -35.57 -32.96
N GLY A 216 18.69 -35.74 -32.90
CA GLY A 216 19.67 -34.94 -33.62
C GLY A 216 20.30 -35.65 -34.81
N ASN A 217 19.52 -36.22 -35.73
CA ASN A 217 19.99 -36.41 -37.10
C ASN A 217 18.80 -36.49 -38.07
N ASN A 218 18.78 -35.56 -39.03
CA ASN A 218 17.88 -35.62 -40.18
C ASN A 218 18.12 -36.93 -40.94
N GLY A 219 17.04 -37.69 -41.12
CA GLY A 219 17.08 -38.98 -41.79
C GLY A 219 17.55 -38.88 -43.24
N THR A 220 18.59 -39.65 -43.55
CA THR A 220 18.77 -40.34 -44.83
C THR A 220 19.37 -41.71 -44.53
N ASP A 221 18.53 -42.65 -44.10
CA ASP A 221 18.54 -44.05 -44.55
C ASP A 221 17.47 -44.85 -43.79
N GLY A 222 16.75 -45.69 -44.53
CA GLY A 222 15.55 -46.39 -44.07
C GLY A 222 15.80 -47.52 -43.08
N SER A 223 16.12 -47.19 -41.82
CA SER A 223 15.98 -48.15 -40.72
C SER A 223 14.64 -47.94 -40.02
N LYS A 224 13.88 -49.04 -39.87
CA LYS A 224 12.62 -49.08 -39.14
C LYS A 224 12.81 -48.47 -37.75
N ASP A 225 11.90 -47.59 -37.37
CA ASP A 225 11.76 -47.08 -36.01
C ASP A 225 11.80 -48.25 -35.00
N PRO A 226 12.77 -48.27 -34.07
CA PRO A 226 12.92 -49.34 -33.08
C PRO A 226 11.80 -49.40 -32.03
N TRP A 227 10.93 -48.38 -31.97
CA TRP A 227 9.85 -48.28 -30.97
C TRP A 227 8.47 -48.65 -31.52
N LEU A 228 8.33 -48.82 -32.84
CA LEU A 228 7.13 -49.36 -33.48
C LEU A 228 6.84 -50.86 -33.19
N PRO A 229 7.85 -51.73 -32.93
CA PRO A 229 7.59 -53.12 -32.53
C PRO A 229 7.08 -53.29 -31.09
N SER A 230 7.25 -52.28 -30.24
CA SER A 230 7.02 -52.36 -28.79
C SER A 230 6.39 -51.11 -28.20
N ASP A 231 5.49 -50.43 -28.94
CA ASP A 231 4.66 -49.35 -28.38
C ASP A 231 3.50 -49.96 -27.57
N PRO A 232 3.48 -49.78 -26.22
CA PRO A 232 2.50 -50.41 -25.36
C PRO A 232 1.11 -49.75 -25.38
N TRP A 233 0.86 -48.74 -26.24
CA TRP A 233 -0.44 -48.07 -26.34
C TRP A 233 -1.20 -48.30 -27.67
N GLY A 234 -0.68 -49.16 -28.56
CA GLY A 234 -1.27 -49.41 -29.88
C GLY A 234 -2.48 -50.36 -29.94
N GLY A 235 -2.88 -51.00 -28.83
CA GLY A 235 -3.90 -52.05 -28.87
C GLY A 235 -4.62 -52.31 -27.55
N PHE A 236 -5.48 -51.38 -27.12
CA PHE A 236 -6.36 -51.60 -25.96
C PHE A 236 -7.50 -52.57 -26.29
N LYS A 237 -7.59 -53.71 -25.59
CA LYS A 237 -8.83 -54.47 -25.36
C LYS A 237 -8.89 -54.97 -23.92
N ALA A 238 -10.03 -54.76 -23.29
CA ALA A 238 -10.29 -55.10 -21.89
C ALA A 238 -10.27 -56.62 -21.63
N THR A 239 -9.67 -57.06 -20.52
CA THR A 239 -10.32 -57.69 -19.33
C THR A 239 -9.31 -58.52 -18.51
N THR A 240 -9.53 -58.55 -17.19
CA THR A 240 -9.17 -59.57 -16.17
C THR A 240 -7.81 -59.54 -15.46
N HIS A 241 -7.91 -59.68 -14.13
CA HIS A 241 -6.92 -59.74 -13.05
C HIS A 241 -5.65 -60.57 -13.32
N THR A 242 -4.50 -60.21 -12.71
CA THR A 242 -3.88 -60.83 -11.51
C THR A 242 -2.51 -60.17 -11.20
N LEU A 243 -2.14 -60.14 -9.91
CA LEU A 243 -0.94 -59.57 -9.25
C LEU A 243 0.40 -60.18 -9.71
N VAL A 244 1.54 -59.44 -9.58
CA VAL A 244 2.78 -59.80 -8.81
C VAL A 244 3.70 -58.56 -8.69
N ALA A 245 4.30 -58.38 -7.51
CA ALA A 245 5.19 -57.30 -7.07
C ALA A 245 6.68 -57.50 -7.42
N ALA A 246 7.46 -56.40 -7.45
CA ALA A 246 8.89 -56.40 -7.14
C ALA A 246 9.31 -55.06 -6.50
N ASP A 247 10.18 -55.18 -5.51
CA ASP A 247 10.43 -54.29 -4.38
C ASP A 247 11.59 -53.30 -4.65
N ALA A 248 11.38 -52.00 -4.39
CA ALA A 248 12.33 -50.92 -4.64
C ALA A 248 13.04 -50.42 -3.36
N THR A 249 13.14 -51.27 -2.33
CA THR A 249 13.67 -50.87 -1.01
C THR A 249 15.21 -51.10 -0.87
N ALA A 250 15.85 -51.81 -1.81
CA ALA A 250 17.29 -52.11 -1.72
C ALA A 250 18.21 -50.96 -2.17
N GLY A 251 17.74 -50.06 -3.04
CA GLY A 251 18.55 -48.99 -3.62
C GLY A 251 18.82 -47.81 -2.68
N LEU A 252 17.90 -47.51 -1.76
CA LEU A 252 18.05 -46.37 -0.85
C LEU A 252 19.07 -46.64 0.28
N LYS A 253 19.12 -47.88 0.79
CA LYS A 253 20.01 -48.24 1.90
C LYS A 253 21.49 -48.15 1.54
N GLN A 254 21.85 -48.53 0.31
CA GLN A 254 23.22 -48.40 -0.18
C GLN A 254 23.69 -46.95 -0.35
N LEU A 255 22.76 -46.01 -0.48
CA LEU A 255 23.06 -44.59 -0.57
C LEU A 255 23.24 -43.97 0.83
N GLU A 256 22.43 -44.39 1.81
CA GLU A 256 22.55 -43.97 3.22
C GLU A 256 23.89 -44.40 3.85
N ASP A 257 24.33 -45.64 3.60
CA ASP A 257 25.58 -46.15 4.18
C ASP A 257 26.81 -45.39 3.63
N LYS A 258 26.80 -45.03 2.35
CA LYS A 258 27.88 -44.25 1.72
C LYS A 258 27.96 -42.81 2.22
N VAL A 259 26.81 -42.18 2.49
CA VAL A 259 26.76 -40.82 3.02
C VAL A 259 27.21 -40.79 4.48
N THR A 260 26.81 -41.78 5.28
CA THR A 260 27.19 -41.87 6.70
C THR A 260 28.69 -42.10 6.86
N GLN A 261 29.29 -42.94 6.02
CA GLN A 261 30.73 -43.22 6.05
C GLN A 261 31.58 -42.04 5.57
N ALA A 262 31.09 -41.26 4.59
CA ALA A 262 31.73 -40.03 4.14
C ALA A 262 31.73 -38.94 5.24
N VAL A 263 30.63 -38.80 5.98
CA VAL A 263 30.50 -37.81 7.07
C VAL A 263 31.41 -38.16 8.25
N LEU A 264 31.47 -39.44 8.66
CA LEU A 264 32.36 -39.88 9.74
C LEU A 264 33.86 -39.71 9.41
N SER A 265 34.23 -39.80 8.13
CA SER A 265 35.62 -39.59 7.67
C SER A 265 36.03 -38.11 7.57
N SER A 266 35.07 -37.18 7.69
CA SER A 266 35.28 -35.75 7.45
C SER A 266 35.34 -34.88 8.71
N LEU A 267 35.36 -35.48 9.90
CA LEU A 267 35.52 -34.76 11.17
C LEU A 267 37.03 -34.56 11.49
N PRO A 268 37.53 -33.32 11.63
CA PRO A 268 38.91 -33.08 12.05
C PRO A 268 39.11 -33.40 13.53
N ALA A 269 40.25 -34.04 13.85
CA ALA A 269 40.70 -34.23 15.22
C ALA A 269 41.09 -32.89 15.88
N GLN A 270 40.69 -32.79 17.13
CA GLN A 270 40.82 -31.67 18.07
C GLN A 270 42.26 -31.14 18.22
N GLN A 271 42.46 -29.83 18.03
CA GLN A 271 43.57 -29.09 18.64
C GLN A 271 43.02 -27.87 19.40
N VAL A 272 43.45 -27.78 20.66
CA VAL A 272 43.05 -26.78 21.65
C VAL A 272 43.94 -25.55 21.51
N GLY A 273 43.34 -24.36 21.42
CA GLY A 273 43.95 -23.11 21.86
C GLY A 273 43.99 -21.97 20.85
N LYS A 274 43.09 -20.98 21.05
CA LYS A 274 43.23 -19.51 20.90
C LYS A 274 41.91 -18.88 20.45
N ALA A 275 41.00 -18.67 21.40
CA ALA A 275 39.81 -17.87 21.23
C ALA A 275 40.19 -16.40 21.40
N GLU A 276 40.21 -15.63 20.31
CA GLU A 276 40.06 -14.15 20.30
C GLU A 276 40.08 -13.56 18.87
N VAL A 277 40.50 -14.31 17.84
CA VAL A 277 40.58 -13.82 16.45
C VAL A 277 39.39 -14.23 15.56
N GLU A 278 38.57 -15.21 15.97
CA GLU A 278 37.50 -15.78 15.12
C GLU A 278 36.24 -14.91 14.98
N VAL A 279 36.02 -13.93 15.86
CA VAL A 279 34.78 -13.13 15.85
C VAL A 279 34.77 -12.12 14.69
N GLU A 280 35.92 -11.52 14.37
CA GLU A 280 36.04 -10.51 13.31
C GLU A 280 35.94 -11.15 11.91
N GLU A 281 36.49 -12.36 11.74
CA GLU A 281 36.39 -13.12 10.49
C GLU A 281 34.98 -13.67 10.25
N ALA A 282 34.30 -14.09 11.32
CA ALA A 282 32.90 -14.53 11.25
C ALA A 282 31.95 -13.36 10.91
N GLU A 283 32.17 -12.16 11.46
CA GLU A 283 31.40 -10.97 11.11
C GLU A 283 31.66 -10.48 9.68
N ALA A 284 32.92 -10.55 9.22
CA ALA A 284 33.28 -10.25 7.84
C ALA A 284 32.64 -11.23 6.85
N GLN A 285 32.66 -12.54 7.14
CA GLN A 285 31.96 -13.55 6.35
C GLN A 285 30.44 -13.35 6.35
N MET A 286 29.84 -13.04 7.50
CA MET A 286 28.40 -12.77 7.62
C MET A 286 27.98 -11.54 6.80
N ASN A 287 28.78 -10.47 6.83
CA ASN A 287 28.54 -9.26 6.03
C ASN A 287 28.76 -9.49 4.53
N GLN A 288 29.72 -10.34 4.16
CA GLN A 288 29.96 -10.74 2.78
C GLN A 288 28.83 -11.63 2.23
N ILE A 289 28.28 -12.54 3.05
CA ILE A 289 27.08 -13.34 2.73
C ILE A 289 25.86 -12.42 2.58
N ARG A 290 25.68 -11.44 3.48
CA ARG A 290 24.57 -10.47 3.41
C ARG A 290 24.67 -9.58 2.16
N ALA A 291 25.87 -9.18 1.77
CA ALA A 291 26.13 -8.45 0.51
C ALA A 291 25.91 -9.31 -0.75
N LEU A 292 26.26 -10.61 -0.71
CA LEU A 292 25.99 -11.55 -1.81
C LEU A 292 24.50 -11.88 -1.97
N MET A 293 23.74 -11.94 -0.87
CA MET A 293 22.28 -12.08 -0.91
C MET A 293 21.59 -10.83 -1.48
N SER A 294 22.09 -9.64 -1.15
CA SER A 294 21.62 -8.37 -1.72
C SER A 294 21.89 -8.26 -3.24
N LYS A 295 23.08 -8.70 -3.70
CA LYS A 295 23.44 -8.70 -5.12
C LYS A 295 22.64 -9.72 -5.95
N ARG A 296 22.24 -10.86 -5.38
CA ARG A 296 21.42 -11.90 -6.06
C ARG A 296 19.92 -11.64 -6.05
N SER A 297 19.40 -10.89 -5.08
CA SER A 297 17.99 -10.43 -5.05
C SER A 297 17.60 -9.65 -6.32
N ARG A 298 18.56 -8.97 -6.96
CA ARG A 298 18.32 -8.26 -8.24
C ARG A 298 18.15 -9.19 -9.45
N GLU A 299 18.62 -10.44 -9.40
CA GLU A 299 18.48 -11.42 -10.48
C GLU A 299 17.18 -12.26 -10.35
N ASP A 300 16.64 -12.42 -9.14
CA ASP A 300 15.43 -13.22 -8.86
C ASP A 300 14.10 -12.57 -9.30
N HIS A 301 14.12 -11.31 -9.77
CA HIS A 301 12.94 -10.60 -10.27
C HIS A 301 12.40 -11.10 -11.63
N GLU A 302 13.07 -12.03 -12.32
CA GLU A 302 12.71 -12.45 -13.69
C GLU A 302 11.63 -13.56 -13.77
N SER A 303 11.38 -14.36 -12.72
CA SER A 303 10.51 -15.56 -12.81
C SER A 303 9.00 -15.26 -12.89
N SER A 304 8.50 -14.31 -12.11
CA SER A 304 7.08 -13.90 -12.09
C SER A 304 6.61 -13.23 -13.40
N PRO A 305 7.40 -12.34 -14.02
CA PRO A 305 7.13 -11.83 -15.37
C PRO A 305 7.05 -12.95 -16.43
N LEU A 306 7.91 -13.97 -16.35
CA LEU A 306 7.91 -15.10 -17.28
C LEU A 306 6.65 -15.96 -17.14
N PHE A 307 6.19 -16.25 -15.93
CA PHE A 307 4.94 -16.98 -15.71
C PHE A 307 3.71 -16.19 -16.19
N ARG A 308 3.68 -14.87 -15.96
CA ARG A 308 2.64 -14.00 -16.53
C ARG A 308 2.67 -14.01 -18.07
N LYS A 309 3.88 -14.04 -18.66
CA LYS A 309 4.05 -14.15 -20.10
C LYS A 309 3.54 -15.50 -20.63
N SER A 310 3.83 -16.61 -19.95
CA SER A 310 3.35 -17.94 -20.36
C SER A 310 1.82 -18.07 -20.25
N LEU A 311 1.19 -17.48 -19.23
CA LEU A 311 -0.27 -17.40 -19.13
C LEU A 311 -0.89 -16.64 -20.31
N ARG A 312 -0.25 -15.55 -20.76
CA ARG A 312 -0.70 -14.80 -21.94
C ARG A 312 -0.49 -15.58 -23.23
N MET A 313 0.67 -16.22 -23.39
CA MET A 313 0.99 -17.03 -24.57
C MET A 313 0.07 -18.24 -24.71
N SER A 314 -0.30 -18.88 -23.59
CA SER A 314 -1.25 -19.99 -23.57
C SER A 314 -2.71 -19.57 -23.74
N LYS A 315 -2.98 -18.26 -23.91
CA LYS A 315 -4.34 -17.68 -23.96
C LYS A 315 -5.20 -18.11 -22.75
N SER A 316 -4.56 -18.24 -21.59
CA SER A 316 -5.24 -18.59 -20.35
C SER A 316 -6.30 -17.54 -20.02
N LYS A 317 -7.46 -18.01 -19.53
CA LYS A 317 -8.50 -17.11 -18.99
C LYS A 317 -8.01 -16.38 -17.73
N PHE A 318 -6.95 -16.88 -17.10
CA PHE A 318 -6.35 -16.30 -15.91
C PHE A 318 -5.20 -15.35 -16.29
N SER A 319 -5.55 -14.09 -16.55
CA SER A 319 -4.61 -13.06 -17.01
C SER A 319 -3.89 -12.31 -15.89
N HIS A 320 -4.35 -12.44 -14.65
CA HIS A 320 -3.78 -11.76 -13.48
C HIS A 320 -3.11 -12.77 -12.57
N CYS A 321 -1.83 -12.56 -12.27
CA CYS A 321 -1.06 -13.37 -11.34
C CYS A 321 -0.28 -12.44 -10.41
N VAL A 322 -0.41 -12.61 -9.11
CA VAL A 322 0.34 -11.88 -8.09
C VAL A 322 1.05 -12.92 -7.23
N ALA A 323 2.39 -12.84 -7.17
CA ALA A 323 3.19 -13.76 -6.36
C ALA A 323 3.58 -13.09 -5.03
N GLY A 324 3.81 -13.92 -4.00
CA GLY A 324 4.40 -13.50 -2.74
C GLY A 324 5.90 -13.16 -2.87
N ALA A 325 6.59 -13.03 -1.74
CA ALA A 325 8.02 -12.74 -1.75
C ALA A 325 8.81 -13.83 -2.50
N PRO A 326 9.88 -13.46 -3.22
CA PRO A 326 10.74 -14.41 -3.92
C PRO A 326 11.24 -15.51 -3.00
N VAL A 327 11.38 -16.72 -3.55
CA VAL A 327 11.83 -17.89 -2.81
C VAL A 327 13.33 -18.03 -3.01
N PRO A 328 14.15 -18.11 -1.95
CA PRO A 328 15.59 -18.29 -2.09
C PRO A 328 15.94 -19.55 -2.89
N LEU A 329 16.98 -19.45 -3.71
CA LEU A 329 17.57 -20.58 -4.42
C LEU A 329 18.13 -21.62 -3.45
N ARG A 330 18.02 -22.90 -3.80
CA ARG A 330 18.60 -23.99 -3.01
C ARG A 330 20.13 -23.91 -3.03
N LEU A 331 20.79 -24.33 -1.95
CA LEU A 331 22.24 -24.59 -1.95
C LEU A 331 22.53 -25.52 -3.15
N ARG A 332 23.21 -25.01 -4.18
CA ARG A 332 23.57 -25.68 -5.46
C ARG A 332 22.58 -25.59 -6.61
N SER A 333 21.47 -24.86 -6.51
CA SER A 333 20.61 -24.57 -7.68
C SER A 333 20.81 -23.14 -8.18
N GLN A 334 20.94 -22.98 -9.50
CA GLN A 334 20.94 -21.67 -10.17
C GLN A 334 19.56 -21.28 -10.71
N LEU A 335 18.59 -22.21 -10.71
CA LEU A 335 17.30 -22.04 -11.38
C LEU A 335 16.09 -22.38 -10.50
N SER A 336 16.28 -23.12 -9.42
CA SER A 336 15.19 -23.66 -8.60
C SER A 336 15.27 -23.15 -7.17
N GLY A 337 14.23 -22.41 -6.77
CA GLY A 337 13.97 -22.03 -5.39
C GLY A 337 13.67 -23.22 -4.48
N GLY A 338 13.62 -22.98 -3.17
CA GLY A 338 13.02 -23.91 -2.20
C GLY A 338 11.60 -24.34 -2.56
N TRP A 339 11.11 -25.45 -1.99
CA TRP A 339 9.73 -25.92 -2.16
C TRP A 339 8.76 -25.10 -1.31
N LYS A 340 8.64 -23.81 -1.61
CA LYS A 340 7.71 -22.88 -0.97
C LYS A 340 7.31 -21.78 -1.96
N GLY A 341 6.37 -20.93 -1.55
CA GLY A 341 5.87 -19.84 -2.37
C GLY A 341 4.36 -19.83 -2.44
N VAL A 342 3.77 -18.65 -2.39
CA VAL A 342 2.33 -18.44 -2.59
C VAL A 342 2.07 -17.51 -3.77
N ALA A 343 0.96 -17.74 -4.47
CA ALA A 343 0.51 -16.88 -5.56
C ALA A 343 -1.02 -16.85 -5.65
N ALA A 344 -1.56 -15.70 -6.02
CA ALA A 344 -2.96 -15.52 -6.37
C ALA A 344 -3.10 -15.35 -7.88
N ILE A 345 -3.94 -16.18 -8.50
CA ILE A 345 -4.18 -16.19 -9.94
C ILE A 345 -5.68 -15.97 -10.20
N ALA A 346 -6.03 -15.05 -11.11
CA ALA A 346 -7.41 -14.67 -11.35
C ALA A 346 -7.70 -14.32 -12.82
N LYS A 347 -8.97 -14.51 -13.20
CA LYS A 347 -9.54 -14.05 -14.48
C LYS A 347 -9.88 -12.55 -14.49
N HIS A 348 -9.94 -11.96 -13.30
CA HIS A 348 -10.37 -10.59 -13.08
C HIS A 348 -9.23 -9.75 -12.53
N PRO A 349 -9.28 -8.41 -12.64
CA PRO A 349 -8.25 -7.54 -12.14
C PRO A 349 -7.91 -7.82 -10.67
N THR A 350 -6.69 -8.30 -10.43
CA THR A 350 -6.15 -8.64 -9.10
C THR A 350 -4.86 -7.87 -8.87
N ARG A 351 -4.69 -7.37 -7.65
CA ARG A 351 -3.47 -6.67 -7.21
C ARG A 351 -3.00 -7.14 -5.84
N ALA A 352 -1.71 -6.96 -5.56
CA ALA A 352 -1.19 -7.00 -4.21
C ALA A 352 -1.75 -5.82 -3.39
N MET A 353 -1.90 -6.04 -2.09
CA MET A 353 -2.38 -5.08 -1.11
C MET A 353 -1.26 -4.70 -0.14
N PRO A 354 -1.16 -3.43 0.32
CA PRO A 354 -0.44 -3.13 1.54
C PRO A 354 -0.99 -3.97 2.69
N ALA A 355 -0.10 -4.63 3.42
CA ALA A 355 -0.47 -5.46 4.55
C ALA A 355 0.51 -5.18 5.70
N ALA A 356 -0.02 -5.10 6.92
CA ALA A 356 0.74 -4.95 8.15
C ALA A 356 1.37 -6.29 8.58
N LEU A 357 2.16 -6.88 7.68
CA LEU A 357 2.91 -8.11 7.94
C LEU A 357 4.34 -7.75 8.32
N SER A 358 4.87 -8.41 9.34
CA SER A 358 6.28 -8.32 9.70
C SER A 358 7.18 -8.80 8.55
N ASP A 359 8.41 -8.34 8.51
CA ASP A 359 9.37 -8.76 7.48
C ASP A 359 9.65 -10.26 7.53
N GLU A 360 9.59 -10.88 8.71
CA GLU A 360 9.70 -12.33 8.88
C GLU A 360 8.60 -13.06 8.11
N VAL A 361 7.32 -12.69 8.32
CA VAL A 361 6.18 -13.30 7.63
C VAL A 361 6.20 -12.95 6.14
N ARG A 362 6.46 -11.70 5.78
CA ARG A 362 6.44 -11.22 4.40
C ARG A 362 7.55 -11.85 3.56
N LEU A 363 8.78 -11.92 4.07
CA LEU A 363 9.95 -12.47 3.36
C LEU A 363 10.06 -14.00 3.47
N SER A 364 9.21 -14.64 4.29
CA SER A 364 9.14 -16.11 4.35
C SER A 364 8.75 -16.78 3.02
N SER A 365 8.16 -16.02 2.08
CA SER A 365 7.50 -16.49 0.85
C SER A 365 6.20 -17.26 1.08
N ARG A 366 5.66 -17.27 2.31
CA ARG A 366 4.50 -18.08 2.72
C ARG A 366 3.19 -17.30 2.90
N ALA A 367 3.25 -15.97 2.85
CA ALA A 367 2.07 -15.11 2.96
C ALA A 367 1.93 -14.19 1.75
N LEU A 368 0.69 -13.93 1.36
CA LEU A 368 0.36 -12.92 0.36
C LEU A 368 -1.03 -12.35 0.63
N VAL A 369 -1.16 -11.02 0.57
CA VAL A 369 -2.47 -10.35 0.63
C VAL A 369 -2.77 -9.72 -0.72
N THR A 370 -3.91 -10.06 -1.29
CA THR A 370 -4.38 -9.54 -2.58
C THR A 370 -5.80 -9.01 -2.50
N ALA A 371 -6.16 -8.20 -3.51
CA ALA A 371 -7.53 -7.79 -3.73
C ALA A 371 -7.90 -8.02 -5.20
N THR A 372 -9.06 -8.64 -5.41
CA THR A 372 -9.63 -8.93 -6.73
C THR A 372 -10.92 -8.15 -6.92
N PHE A 373 -11.06 -7.51 -8.09
CA PHE A 373 -12.28 -6.79 -8.45
C PHE A 373 -13.14 -7.61 -9.40
N LEU A 374 -14.33 -8.00 -8.95
CA LEU A 374 -15.26 -8.81 -9.71
C LEU A 374 -16.70 -8.33 -9.49
N ASN A 375 -17.45 -8.10 -10.57
CA ASN A 375 -18.87 -7.75 -10.52
C ASN A 375 -19.19 -6.52 -9.63
N GLY A 376 -18.33 -5.50 -9.66
CA GLY A 376 -18.47 -4.30 -8.82
C GLY A 376 -18.07 -4.49 -7.35
N LEU A 377 -17.60 -5.69 -6.99
CA LEU A 377 -17.21 -6.08 -5.64
C LEU A 377 -15.70 -6.20 -5.52
N TRP A 378 -15.17 -5.77 -4.39
CA TRP A 378 -13.79 -6.04 -3.98
C TRP A 378 -13.78 -7.24 -3.04
N ILE A 379 -12.96 -8.23 -3.38
CA ILE A 379 -12.70 -9.40 -2.54
C ILE A 379 -11.23 -9.32 -2.12
N THR A 380 -11.00 -9.19 -0.81
CA THR A 380 -9.66 -9.21 -0.22
C THR A 380 -9.33 -10.64 0.19
N MET A 381 -8.13 -11.11 -0.14
CA MET A 381 -7.71 -12.49 0.12
C MET A 381 -6.34 -12.52 0.78
N GLY A 382 -6.26 -13.18 1.94
CA GLY A 382 -5.01 -13.64 2.52
C GLY A 382 -4.71 -15.06 2.06
N THR A 383 -3.53 -15.28 1.48
CA THR A 383 -3.04 -16.59 1.06
C THR A 383 -1.93 -17.02 1.99
N ILE A 384 -2.03 -18.23 2.53
CA ILE A 384 -1.10 -18.78 3.53
C ILE A 384 -0.52 -20.10 3.01
N TYR A 385 0.75 -20.37 3.31
CA TYR A 385 1.37 -21.68 3.17
C TYR A 385 2.21 -22.03 4.40
N GLY A 386 1.62 -22.76 5.34
CA GLY A 386 2.26 -23.18 6.60
C GLY A 386 3.49 -24.05 6.39
N GLU A 387 4.34 -24.11 7.40
CA GLU A 387 5.49 -25.01 7.48
C GLU A 387 5.01 -26.41 7.84
N SER A 388 5.42 -27.42 7.07
CA SER A 388 5.11 -28.81 7.36
C SER A 388 5.90 -29.30 8.58
N ALA A 389 5.30 -30.17 9.38
CA ALA A 389 6.01 -30.87 10.45
C ALA A 389 7.18 -31.70 9.90
N GLY A 390 8.40 -31.44 10.38
CA GLY A 390 9.59 -32.19 9.98
C GLY A 390 10.90 -31.62 10.53
N THR A 391 11.99 -32.35 10.33
CA THR A 391 13.34 -32.01 10.86
C THR A 391 13.84 -30.63 10.44
N TRP A 392 13.39 -30.14 9.28
CA TRP A 392 13.79 -28.84 8.73
C TRP A 392 12.95 -27.66 9.24
N HIS A 393 11.87 -27.94 9.98
CA HIS A 393 10.97 -26.94 10.56
C HIS A 393 10.68 -27.28 12.04
N PRO A 394 11.70 -27.22 12.91
CA PRO A 394 11.53 -27.58 14.33
C PRO A 394 10.49 -26.69 15.03
N ASP A 395 10.39 -25.42 14.64
CA ASP A 395 9.49 -24.43 15.23
C ASP A 395 8.20 -24.22 14.42
N GLN A 396 7.78 -25.21 13.62
CA GLN A 396 6.66 -25.09 12.68
C GLN A 396 5.37 -24.56 13.34
N LEU A 397 5.03 -25.01 14.56
CA LEU A 397 3.82 -24.57 15.25
C LEU A 397 3.87 -23.07 15.58
N ALA A 398 5.00 -22.60 16.12
CA ALA A 398 5.17 -21.20 16.47
C ALA A 398 5.20 -20.31 15.21
N ASN A 399 5.85 -20.78 14.15
CA ASN A 399 5.91 -20.07 12.87
C ASN A 399 4.54 -20.01 12.19
N ASN A 400 3.78 -21.11 12.20
CA ASN A 400 2.46 -21.19 11.59
C ASN A 400 1.42 -20.40 12.39
N ASP A 401 1.50 -20.42 13.73
CA ASP A 401 0.66 -19.59 14.58
C ASP A 401 0.91 -18.11 14.28
N ARG A 402 2.18 -17.66 14.22
CA ARG A 402 2.50 -16.28 13.86
C ARG A 402 2.04 -15.90 12.45
N LEU A 403 2.28 -16.77 11.47
CA LEU A 403 1.87 -16.61 10.09
C LEU A 403 0.35 -16.42 9.98
N LEU A 404 -0.42 -17.30 10.63
CA LEU A 404 -1.87 -17.21 10.68
C LEU A 404 -2.33 -15.98 11.46
N SER A 405 -1.72 -15.67 12.61
CA SER A 405 -2.06 -14.52 13.44
C SER A 405 -1.98 -13.20 12.68
N GLU A 406 -0.87 -12.96 11.99
CA GLU A 406 -0.64 -11.71 11.25
C GLU A 406 -1.57 -11.59 10.03
N VAL A 407 -1.74 -12.68 9.26
CA VAL A 407 -2.65 -12.67 8.10
C VAL A 407 -4.11 -12.57 8.54
N ALA A 408 -4.51 -13.31 9.58
CA ALA A 408 -5.86 -13.24 10.15
C ALA A 408 -6.14 -11.85 10.73
N THR A 409 -5.18 -11.22 11.41
CA THR A 409 -5.32 -9.84 11.90
C THR A 409 -5.51 -8.86 10.73
N GLN A 410 -4.67 -8.96 9.69
CA GLN A 410 -4.77 -8.10 8.52
C GLN A 410 -6.12 -8.23 7.80
N ILE A 411 -6.64 -9.44 7.68
CA ILE A 411 -7.88 -9.70 6.94
C ILE A 411 -9.12 -9.49 7.82
N CYS A 412 -9.15 -10.05 9.03
CA CYS A 412 -10.34 -10.05 9.89
C CYS A 412 -10.53 -8.70 10.60
N VAL A 413 -9.44 -8.09 11.08
CA VAL A 413 -9.47 -6.89 11.92
C VAL A 413 -9.24 -5.63 11.08
N LEU A 414 -8.17 -5.61 10.29
CA LEU A 414 -7.75 -4.39 9.56
C LEU A 414 -8.50 -4.21 8.24
N SER A 415 -9.08 -5.27 7.67
CA SER A 415 -9.86 -5.20 6.43
C SER A 415 -11.35 -5.37 6.68
N SER A 416 -12.20 -4.79 5.83
CA SER A 416 -13.66 -5.00 5.84
C SER A 416 -14.20 -5.33 4.45
N GLY A 417 -15.44 -5.81 4.38
CA GLY A 417 -16.08 -6.24 3.14
C GLY A 417 -15.91 -7.74 2.88
N LEU A 418 -15.90 -8.13 1.60
CA LEU A 418 -15.79 -9.54 1.21
C LEU A 418 -14.35 -10.00 1.36
N ARG A 419 -14.13 -10.96 2.26
CA ARG A 419 -12.80 -11.37 2.67
C ARG A 419 -12.67 -12.89 2.70
N VAL A 420 -11.46 -13.36 2.37
CA VAL A 420 -11.08 -14.77 2.33
C VAL A 420 -9.71 -14.94 2.97
N ILE A 421 -9.52 -16.02 3.72
CA ILE A 421 -8.20 -16.54 4.09
C ILE A 421 -8.15 -17.99 3.64
N ALA A 422 -7.19 -18.33 2.78
CA ALA A 422 -7.13 -19.65 2.19
C ALA A 422 -5.69 -20.13 1.96
N GLY A 423 -5.52 -21.44 1.94
CA GLY A 423 -4.25 -22.09 1.64
C GLY A 423 -4.09 -23.41 2.38
N ASP A 424 -2.87 -23.94 2.31
CA ASP A 424 -2.42 -25.08 3.12
C ASP A 424 -1.83 -24.53 4.42
N PHE A 425 -2.51 -24.76 5.54
CA PHE A 425 -2.11 -24.26 6.84
C PHE A 425 -1.10 -25.21 7.51
N ASN A 426 -0.95 -26.44 7.01
CA ASN A 426 -0.19 -27.54 7.61
C ASN A 426 -0.59 -27.92 9.06
N ASN A 427 -1.65 -27.33 9.59
CA ASN A 427 -2.19 -27.55 10.94
C ASN A 427 -3.71 -27.60 10.89
N GLY A 428 -4.32 -28.40 11.78
CA GLY A 428 -5.75 -28.46 11.99
C GLY A 428 -6.30 -27.25 12.77
N GLU A 429 -7.62 -27.11 12.76
CA GLU A 429 -8.38 -25.99 13.34
C GLU A 429 -8.18 -25.79 14.85
N PHE A 430 -7.73 -26.82 15.56
CA PHE A 430 -7.50 -26.79 17.01
C PHE A 430 -6.02 -26.81 17.39
N ASP A 431 -5.12 -26.85 16.40
CA ASP A 431 -3.67 -26.97 16.64
C ASP A 431 -3.02 -25.61 16.95
N LEU A 432 -3.61 -24.50 16.47
CA LEU A 432 -3.07 -23.15 16.62
C LEU A 432 -4.07 -22.21 17.32
N PRO A 433 -3.65 -21.44 18.35
CA PRO A 433 -4.50 -20.43 18.98
C PRO A 433 -5.06 -19.40 18.00
N SER A 434 -4.31 -19.05 16.95
CA SER A 434 -4.71 -18.03 15.98
C SER A 434 -5.99 -18.33 15.20
N PHE A 435 -6.48 -19.57 15.19
CA PHE A 435 -7.82 -19.88 14.67
C PHE A 435 -8.93 -19.15 15.42
N GLN A 436 -8.73 -18.82 16.71
CA GLN A 436 -9.71 -18.04 17.49
C GLN A 436 -9.94 -16.65 16.90
N ILE A 437 -8.95 -16.04 16.24
CA ILE A 437 -9.13 -14.74 15.57
C ILE A 437 -10.19 -14.87 14.47
N LEU A 438 -10.18 -15.97 13.72
CA LEU A 438 -11.16 -16.24 12.66
C LEU A 438 -12.55 -16.42 13.26
N GLU A 439 -12.66 -17.26 14.30
CA GLU A 439 -13.92 -17.56 14.98
C GLU A 439 -14.55 -16.31 15.61
N MET A 440 -13.77 -15.51 16.35
CA MET A 440 -14.23 -14.27 16.98
C MET A 440 -14.76 -13.25 15.97
N HIS A 441 -14.25 -13.26 14.74
CA HIS A 441 -14.69 -12.38 13.66
C HIS A 441 -15.76 -13.03 12.74
N GLY A 442 -16.25 -14.21 13.12
CA GLY A 442 -17.31 -14.94 12.43
C GLY A 442 -16.89 -15.54 11.09
N PHE A 443 -15.59 -15.67 10.82
CA PHE A 443 -15.11 -16.40 9.66
C PHE A 443 -15.39 -17.89 9.83
N LYS A 444 -15.81 -18.55 8.76
CA LYS A 444 -16.03 -19.99 8.73
C LYS A 444 -15.40 -20.60 7.49
N ASP A 445 -14.84 -21.80 7.64
CA ASP A 445 -14.35 -22.61 6.54
C ASP A 445 -15.49 -23.04 5.60
N LEU A 446 -15.19 -23.19 4.30
CA LEU A 446 -16.16 -23.62 3.31
C LEU A 446 -16.76 -25.00 3.61
N GLN A 447 -15.98 -25.97 4.07
CA GLN A 447 -16.50 -27.31 4.39
C GLN A 447 -17.38 -27.26 5.63
N THR A 448 -17.01 -26.46 6.65
CA THR A 448 -17.86 -26.20 7.82
C THR A 448 -19.21 -25.60 7.43
N LEU A 449 -19.21 -24.60 6.55
CA LEU A 449 -20.44 -24.02 6.02
C LEU A 449 -21.27 -25.00 5.20
N ALA A 450 -20.61 -25.90 4.47
CA ALA A 450 -21.29 -26.90 3.65
C ALA A 450 -22.01 -27.95 4.49
N PHE A 451 -21.36 -28.38 5.58
CA PHE A 451 -21.97 -29.23 6.60
C PHE A 451 -23.15 -28.51 7.27
N ASP A 452 -22.93 -27.30 7.81
CA ASP A 452 -23.95 -26.53 8.52
C ASP A 452 -25.21 -26.26 7.67
N ARG A 453 -25.04 -25.98 6.37
CA ARG A 453 -26.16 -25.55 5.49
C ARG A 453 -26.82 -26.68 4.71
N TRP A 454 -26.04 -27.67 4.29
CA TRP A 454 -26.49 -28.69 3.35
C TRP A 454 -26.24 -30.11 3.84
N GLY A 455 -25.69 -30.30 5.05
CA GLY A 455 -25.38 -31.62 5.60
C GLY A 455 -24.29 -32.37 4.82
N ILE A 456 -23.45 -31.66 4.05
CA ILE A 456 -22.36 -32.26 3.29
C ILE A 456 -21.20 -32.54 4.25
N GLU A 457 -20.83 -33.81 4.39
CA GLU A 457 -19.72 -34.20 5.27
C GLU A 457 -18.38 -33.60 4.83
N MET A 458 -17.58 -33.23 5.82
CA MET A 458 -16.24 -32.67 5.62
C MET A 458 -15.28 -33.76 5.16
N GLN A 459 -14.40 -33.43 4.23
CA GLN A 459 -13.44 -34.37 3.63
C GLN A 459 -12.00 -34.02 4.03
N MET A 460 -11.14 -35.04 4.08
CA MET A 460 -9.70 -34.85 4.22
C MET A 460 -9.13 -34.21 2.96
N THR A 461 -8.15 -33.33 3.14
CA THR A 461 -7.64 -32.47 2.07
C THR A 461 -6.22 -32.85 1.67
N CYS A 462 -5.41 -33.43 2.56
CA CYS A 462 -4.06 -33.88 2.26
C CYS A 462 -3.98 -35.41 2.37
N LYS A 463 -3.52 -36.06 1.30
CA LYS A 463 -3.31 -37.52 1.17
C LYS A 463 -4.47 -38.37 1.68
N CYS A 464 -5.69 -37.85 1.55
CA CYS A 464 -6.92 -38.45 2.08
C CYS A 464 -6.88 -38.79 3.58
N SER A 465 -5.98 -38.17 4.36
CA SER A 465 -5.69 -38.54 5.75
C SER A 465 -5.89 -37.37 6.71
N THR A 466 -5.41 -36.18 6.34
CA THR A 466 -5.48 -34.99 7.20
C THR A 466 -6.24 -33.85 6.51
N ARG A 467 -6.86 -32.99 7.32
CA ARG A 467 -7.50 -31.76 6.87
C ARG A 467 -6.66 -30.57 7.32
N VAL A 468 -5.83 -30.09 6.40
CA VAL A 468 -4.88 -28.99 6.63
C VAL A 468 -5.04 -27.84 5.65
N ASP A 469 -5.83 -28.04 4.59
CA ASP A 469 -6.18 -27.02 3.61
C ASP A 469 -7.52 -26.41 4.00
N PHE A 470 -7.56 -25.08 4.07
CA PHE A 470 -8.76 -24.35 4.49
C PHE A 470 -9.07 -23.19 3.56
N CYS A 471 -10.35 -22.82 3.52
CA CYS A 471 -10.83 -21.62 2.86
C CYS A 471 -11.87 -20.94 3.76
N TYR A 472 -11.38 -20.09 4.66
CA TYR A 472 -12.21 -19.29 5.56
C TYR A 472 -12.76 -18.07 4.85
N ILE A 473 -14.07 -17.85 4.98
CA ILE A 473 -14.73 -16.69 4.38
C ILE A 473 -15.47 -15.84 5.42
N SER A 474 -15.42 -14.53 5.22
CA SER A 474 -16.09 -13.54 6.08
C SER A 474 -17.62 -13.70 6.11
N PRO A 475 -18.31 -13.28 7.19
CA PRO A 475 -19.77 -13.32 7.29
C PRO A 475 -20.50 -12.70 6.09
N GLU A 476 -19.96 -11.62 5.53
CA GLU A 476 -20.55 -10.95 4.37
C GLU A 476 -20.50 -11.82 3.11
N LEU A 477 -19.42 -12.56 2.92
CA LEU A 477 -19.22 -13.46 1.78
C LEU A 477 -19.99 -14.78 1.96
N GLN A 478 -20.15 -15.25 3.20
CA GLN A 478 -21.01 -16.40 3.53
C GLN A 478 -22.45 -16.19 3.07
N ALA A 479 -22.98 -14.96 3.15
CA ALA A 479 -24.32 -14.64 2.68
C ALA A 479 -24.51 -14.83 1.16
N LEU A 480 -23.41 -14.82 0.40
CA LEU A 480 -23.42 -15.02 -1.05
C LEU A 480 -23.10 -16.46 -1.46
N LEU A 481 -22.68 -17.32 -0.52
CA LEU A 481 -22.26 -18.69 -0.80
C LEU A 481 -23.47 -19.56 -1.15
N THR A 482 -23.39 -20.25 -2.29
CA THR A 482 -24.45 -21.12 -2.82
C THR A 482 -24.05 -22.58 -2.93
N LYS A 483 -22.76 -22.87 -3.11
CA LYS A 483 -22.25 -24.24 -3.26
C LYS A 483 -20.79 -24.31 -2.84
N VAL A 484 -20.38 -25.47 -2.34
CA VAL A 484 -18.99 -25.80 -2.00
C VAL A 484 -18.60 -27.08 -2.71
N HIS A 485 -17.34 -27.16 -3.14
CA HIS A 485 -16.76 -28.30 -3.82
C HIS A 485 -15.40 -28.62 -3.19
N VAL A 486 -15.15 -29.92 -2.99
CA VAL A 486 -13.85 -30.48 -2.66
C VAL A 486 -13.51 -31.48 -3.75
N ASP A 487 -12.43 -31.24 -4.48
CA ASP A 487 -12.00 -32.07 -5.60
C ASP A 487 -10.62 -32.66 -5.32
N GLN A 488 -10.57 -33.96 -5.03
CA GLN A 488 -9.34 -34.71 -4.75
C GLN A 488 -8.62 -35.19 -6.02
N THR A 489 -9.13 -34.90 -7.22
CA THR A 489 -8.62 -35.48 -8.48
C THR A 489 -7.64 -34.59 -9.23
N ILE A 490 -7.57 -33.30 -8.88
CA ILE A 490 -6.76 -32.32 -9.62
C ILE A 490 -5.27 -32.44 -9.26
N TRP A 491 -4.96 -32.65 -7.98
CA TRP A 491 -3.58 -32.81 -7.50
C TRP A 491 -3.43 -34.13 -6.73
N PRO A 492 -2.28 -34.81 -6.83
CA PRO A 492 -2.10 -36.14 -6.26
C PRO A 492 -2.12 -36.15 -4.73
N ASP A 493 -1.57 -35.11 -4.10
CA ASP A 493 -1.39 -35.06 -2.64
C ASP A 493 -2.40 -34.16 -1.91
N HIS A 494 -3.03 -33.20 -2.61
CA HIS A 494 -3.93 -32.22 -1.99
C HIS A 494 -5.23 -32.03 -2.77
N ALA A 495 -6.33 -31.81 -2.05
CA ALA A 495 -7.63 -31.51 -2.61
C ALA A 495 -7.79 -30.03 -2.96
N VAL A 496 -8.53 -29.72 -4.02
CA VAL A 496 -8.94 -28.35 -4.34
C VAL A 496 -10.25 -28.03 -3.66
N ILE A 497 -10.25 -27.03 -2.78
CA ILE A 497 -11.45 -26.51 -2.12
C ILE A 497 -11.93 -25.26 -2.87
N SER A 498 -13.21 -25.22 -3.25
CA SER A 498 -13.78 -24.05 -3.93
C SER A 498 -15.23 -23.77 -3.52
N GLY A 499 -15.59 -22.48 -3.55
CA GLY A 499 -16.94 -22.00 -3.27
C GLY A 499 -17.54 -21.30 -4.48
N VAL A 500 -18.84 -21.49 -4.71
CA VAL A 500 -19.63 -20.80 -5.73
C VAL A 500 -20.48 -19.74 -5.05
N PHE A 501 -20.35 -18.51 -5.51
CA PHE A 501 -21.02 -17.36 -4.93
C PHE A 501 -22.00 -16.73 -5.93
N HIS A 502 -23.16 -16.31 -5.42
CA HIS A 502 -24.17 -15.61 -6.21
C HIS A 502 -24.49 -14.25 -5.57
N GLY A 503 -24.43 -13.20 -6.36
CA GLY A 503 -24.81 -11.85 -5.95
C GLY A 503 -24.00 -10.74 -6.60
N GLY A 504 -24.32 -9.51 -6.24
CA GLY A 504 -23.60 -8.30 -6.66
C GLY A 504 -23.53 -7.27 -5.54
N VAL A 505 -23.21 -6.03 -5.89
CA VAL A 505 -23.10 -4.89 -4.95
C VAL A 505 -24.31 -4.74 -4.02
N ARG A 506 -25.52 -5.06 -4.51
CA ARG A 506 -26.77 -4.97 -3.74
C ARG A 506 -27.07 -6.19 -2.86
N SER A 507 -26.24 -7.23 -2.93
CA SER A 507 -26.44 -8.48 -2.20
C SER A 507 -25.56 -8.56 -0.94
N VAL A 508 -24.56 -7.68 -0.80
CA VAL A 508 -23.63 -7.70 0.33
C VAL A 508 -24.28 -7.07 1.56
N PRO A 509 -24.53 -7.83 2.64
CA PRO A 509 -25.06 -7.27 3.86
C PRO A 509 -24.02 -6.38 4.56
N ARG A 510 -24.44 -5.22 5.05
CA ARG A 510 -23.65 -4.31 5.89
C ARG A 510 -24.45 -3.95 7.12
N TYR A 511 -23.80 -3.96 8.27
CA TYR A 511 -24.40 -3.54 9.54
C TYR A 511 -23.91 -2.13 9.85
N VAL A 512 -24.82 -1.16 9.84
CA VAL A 512 -24.47 0.26 10.03
C VAL A 512 -25.18 0.79 11.27
N TRP A 513 -24.40 1.35 12.19
CA TRP A 513 -24.94 2.13 13.30
C TRP A 513 -25.50 3.44 12.76
N ARG A 514 -26.82 3.65 12.91
CA ARG A 514 -27.44 4.91 12.55
C ARG A 514 -27.05 5.96 13.59
N LEU A 515 -26.09 6.81 13.26
CA LEU A 515 -25.74 7.97 14.09
C LEU A 515 -26.38 9.23 13.50
N PRO A 516 -27.08 10.04 14.31
CA PRO A 516 -27.59 11.34 13.86
C PRO A 516 -26.46 12.22 13.31
N GLN A 517 -26.75 12.94 12.23
CA GLN A 517 -25.84 13.95 11.68
C GLN A 517 -25.68 15.13 12.65
N PRO A 518 -24.55 15.85 12.61
CA PRO A 518 -24.37 17.06 13.42
C PRO A 518 -25.53 18.04 13.21
N MET A 519 -26.05 18.59 14.32
CA MET A 519 -27.10 19.60 14.33
C MET A 519 -26.51 20.92 14.83
N THR A 520 -26.92 22.04 14.24
CA THR A 520 -26.71 23.36 14.83
C THR A 520 -27.83 23.61 15.83
N TRP A 521 -27.56 23.32 17.09
CA TRP A 521 -28.52 23.51 18.18
C TRP A 521 -28.88 24.99 18.35
N PRO A 522 -30.17 25.37 18.39
CA PRO A 522 -30.59 26.72 18.76
C PRO A 522 -30.44 26.94 20.28
N ALA A 523 -30.75 28.14 20.75
CA ALA A 523 -31.01 28.33 22.17
C ALA A 523 -32.39 27.73 22.49
N PHE A 524 -32.45 26.79 23.44
CA PHE A 524 -33.69 26.14 23.88
C PHE A 524 -33.61 25.83 25.37
N GLU A 525 -34.76 25.57 25.97
CA GLU A 525 -34.87 25.06 27.34
C GLU A 525 -35.75 23.82 27.31
N VAL A 526 -35.49 22.90 28.24
CA VAL A 526 -36.32 21.71 28.47
C VAL A 526 -36.90 21.77 29.88
N GLU A 527 -38.11 21.25 30.02
CA GLU A 527 -38.75 21.12 31.33
C GLU A 527 -37.96 20.11 32.19
N PRO A 528 -37.83 20.33 33.51
CA PRO A 528 -37.27 19.34 34.40
C PRO A 528 -38.05 18.03 34.29
N LEU A 529 -37.35 16.89 34.30
CA LEU A 529 -37.96 15.56 34.45
C LEU A 529 -38.66 15.47 35.82
N GLY A 530 -39.89 16.00 35.91
CA GLY A 530 -40.66 16.08 37.15
C GLY A 530 -41.28 14.76 37.60
N SER A 531 -41.24 13.73 36.76
CA SER A 531 -41.66 12.37 37.10
C SER A 531 -40.81 11.38 36.33
N ILE A 532 -40.46 10.27 36.97
CA ILE A 532 -39.76 9.14 36.36
C ILE A 532 -40.53 8.77 35.10
N LEU A 533 -39.93 8.99 33.93
CA LEU A 533 -40.51 8.52 32.67
C LEU A 533 -40.85 7.03 32.81
N PRO A 534 -42.08 6.59 32.53
CA PRO A 534 -42.43 5.19 32.67
C PRO A 534 -41.65 4.33 31.67
N GLY A 535 -41.11 3.20 32.13
CA GLY A 535 -40.37 2.23 31.31
C GLY A 535 -38.93 2.01 31.77
N HIS A 536 -38.23 1.09 31.11
CA HIS A 536 -36.83 0.77 31.41
C HIS A 536 -35.90 1.96 31.14
N ALA A 537 -34.75 2.01 31.82
CA ALA A 537 -33.73 3.05 31.66
C ALA A 537 -33.40 3.42 30.20
N THR A 538 -33.41 2.44 29.29
CA THR A 538 -33.22 2.67 27.85
C THR A 538 -34.32 3.55 27.24
N ALA A 539 -35.60 3.26 27.53
CA ALA A 539 -36.72 4.03 27.02
C ALA A 539 -36.76 5.45 27.61
N LYS A 540 -36.43 5.58 28.91
CA LYS A 540 -36.28 6.86 29.59
C LYS A 540 -35.22 7.74 28.92
N TYR A 541 -34.06 7.18 28.64
CA TYR A 541 -32.95 7.87 27.97
C TYR A 541 -33.30 8.30 26.54
N THR A 542 -33.96 7.41 25.77
CA THR A 542 -34.46 7.74 24.43
C THR A 542 -35.47 8.88 24.46
N GLU A 543 -36.43 8.86 25.40
CA GLU A 543 -37.47 9.88 25.50
C GLU A 543 -36.91 11.24 25.94
N MET A 544 -35.96 11.27 26.87
CA MET A 544 -35.27 12.50 27.27
C MET A 544 -34.62 13.19 26.06
N TRP A 545 -33.89 12.45 25.23
CA TRP A 545 -33.26 13.00 24.02
C TRP A 545 -34.27 13.37 22.94
N ARG A 546 -35.35 12.59 22.78
CA ARG A 546 -36.46 12.91 21.87
C ARG A 546 -37.12 14.23 22.26
N HIS A 547 -37.37 14.45 23.55
CA HIS A 547 -37.95 15.69 24.06
C HIS A 547 -37.02 16.88 23.84
N ALA A 548 -35.72 16.73 24.15
CA ALA A 548 -34.72 17.77 23.88
C ALA A 548 -34.65 18.14 22.38
N GLU A 549 -34.65 17.14 21.50
CA GLU A 549 -34.69 17.36 20.05
C GLU A 549 -35.98 18.06 19.60
N HIS A 550 -37.13 17.73 20.20
CA HIS A 550 -38.42 18.39 19.92
C HIS A 550 -38.42 19.86 20.31
N ARG A 551 -37.96 20.20 21.51
CA ARG A 551 -37.85 21.61 21.97
C ARG A 551 -36.85 22.40 21.12
N ALA A 552 -35.75 21.77 20.72
CA ALA A 552 -34.80 22.37 19.79
C ALA A 552 -35.41 22.59 18.39
N LEU A 553 -36.29 21.70 17.91
CA LEU A 553 -37.00 21.88 16.65
C LEU A 553 -37.95 23.08 16.70
N GLU A 554 -38.72 23.21 17.77
CA GLU A 554 -39.64 24.34 17.99
C GLU A 554 -38.90 25.68 18.09
N ALA A 555 -37.74 25.70 18.74
CA ALA A 555 -36.91 26.88 18.87
C ALA A 555 -36.07 27.20 17.61
N SER A 556 -36.01 26.29 16.64
CA SER A 556 -35.16 26.45 15.46
C SER A 556 -35.83 27.33 14.40
N ALA A 557 -35.20 28.46 14.10
CA ALA A 557 -35.63 29.34 12.99
C ALA A 557 -35.40 28.71 11.60
N LYS A 558 -34.56 27.67 11.50
CA LYS A 558 -34.24 26.98 10.24
C LYS A 558 -34.79 25.56 10.25
N PRO A 559 -35.24 25.04 9.09
CA PRO A 559 -35.68 23.66 9.00
C PRO A 559 -34.52 22.71 9.31
N VAL A 560 -34.70 21.85 10.31
CA VAL A 560 -33.73 20.82 10.69
C VAL A 560 -34.00 19.57 9.86
N ARG A 561 -32.95 18.97 9.29
CA ARG A 561 -33.09 17.73 8.51
C ARG A 561 -33.39 16.56 9.44
N ALA A 562 -34.31 15.67 9.05
CA ALA A 562 -34.63 14.45 9.81
C ALA A 562 -33.40 13.54 10.08
N ALA A 563 -32.34 13.65 9.27
CA ALA A 563 -31.08 12.94 9.49
C ALA A 563 -30.28 13.43 10.72
N CYS A 564 -30.57 14.63 11.23
CA CYS A 564 -29.95 15.22 12.42
C CYS A 564 -30.62 14.79 13.73
N LEU A 565 -31.71 14.01 13.66
CA LEU A 565 -32.55 13.58 14.79
C LEU A 565 -32.40 12.08 15.08
N GLY A 566 -32.75 11.69 16.30
CA GLY A 566 -32.78 10.32 16.79
C GLY A 566 -31.60 9.97 17.70
N ARG A 567 -31.10 10.92 18.48
CA ARG A 567 -30.16 10.61 19.57
C ARG A 567 -30.78 9.63 20.56
N ALA A 568 -29.97 8.72 21.09
CA ALA A 568 -30.39 7.65 22.00
C ALA A 568 -31.46 6.68 21.44
N THR A 569 -31.68 6.63 20.12
CA THR A 569 -32.67 5.71 19.51
C THR A 569 -32.05 4.44 18.92
N THR A 570 -30.76 4.46 18.61
CA THR A 570 -30.07 3.34 17.94
C THR A 570 -29.62 2.33 18.98
N LEU A 571 -30.39 1.25 19.13
CA LEU A 571 -30.06 0.17 20.06
C LEU A 571 -29.22 -0.92 19.40
N ALA A 572 -29.39 -1.16 18.11
CA ALA A 572 -28.68 -2.19 17.36
C ALA A 572 -28.32 -1.65 15.96
N PRO A 573 -27.27 -2.20 15.30
CA PRO A 573 -26.90 -1.79 13.97
C PRO A 573 -27.99 -2.20 12.96
N ARG A 574 -28.29 -1.31 12.01
CA ARG A 574 -29.26 -1.57 10.95
C ARG A 574 -28.60 -2.38 9.83
N LYS A 575 -29.22 -3.49 9.45
CA LYS A 575 -28.85 -4.23 8.24
C LYS A 575 -29.20 -3.41 7.00
N THR A 576 -28.20 -3.15 6.18
CA THR A 576 -28.25 -2.43 4.90
C THR A 576 -27.54 -3.26 3.84
N PHE A 577 -27.68 -2.88 2.57
CA PHE A 577 -27.02 -3.56 1.46
C PHE A 577 -26.28 -2.52 0.60
N GLY A 578 -25.06 -2.83 0.16
CA GLY A 578 -24.31 -1.91 -0.68
C GLY A 578 -22.82 -2.22 -0.82
N GLN A 579 -22.13 -1.34 -1.54
CA GLN A 579 -20.75 -1.55 -1.95
C GLN A 579 -19.79 -1.64 -0.74
N ALA A 580 -18.94 -2.66 -0.73
CA ALA A 580 -17.73 -2.68 0.08
C ALA A 580 -16.75 -1.63 -0.49
N HIS A 581 -16.16 -0.82 0.38
CA HIS A 581 -15.24 0.24 -0.06
C HIS A 581 -14.03 -0.36 -0.79
N ALA A 582 -13.50 0.37 -1.77
CA ALA A 582 -12.30 -0.07 -2.48
C ALA A 582 -11.12 -0.16 -1.48
N PRO A 583 -10.38 -1.27 -1.46
CA PRO A 583 -9.26 -1.44 -0.56
C PRO A 583 -8.07 -0.59 -1.06
N LEU A 584 -7.21 -0.13 -0.15
CA LEU A 584 -6.08 0.75 -0.48
C LEU A 584 -5.17 0.12 -1.54
N ARG A 585 -4.64 0.94 -2.46
CA ARG A 585 -3.70 0.45 -3.48
C ARG A 585 -2.31 0.32 -2.87
N ALA A 586 -1.53 -0.65 -3.37
CA ALA A 586 -0.09 -0.69 -3.10
C ALA A 586 0.56 0.61 -3.60
N ALA A 587 1.41 1.22 -2.77
CA ALA A 587 2.20 2.37 -3.17
C ALA A 587 3.23 1.94 -4.23
N ARG A 588 3.63 2.83 -5.13
CA ARG A 588 4.70 2.54 -6.09
C ARG A 588 6.04 2.54 -5.36
N GLU A 589 7.06 1.97 -6.00
CA GLU A 589 8.42 2.02 -5.49
C GLU A 589 8.88 3.49 -5.38
N GLY A 590 9.20 3.93 -4.17
CA GLY A 590 9.54 5.32 -3.84
C GLY A 590 8.39 6.17 -3.26
N ASP A 591 7.14 5.70 -3.34
CA ASP A 591 5.99 6.40 -2.75
C ASP A 591 5.93 6.18 -1.22
N ILE A 592 5.38 7.15 -0.48
CA ILE A 592 5.11 6.99 0.95
C ILE A 592 4.08 5.86 1.15
N LEU A 593 4.47 4.82 1.88
CA LEU A 593 3.58 3.71 2.22
C LEU A 593 2.44 4.20 3.13
N PRO A 594 1.18 3.79 2.86
CA PRO A 594 0.07 4.02 3.77
C PRO A 594 0.38 3.44 5.14
N GLN A 595 0.48 4.28 6.17
CA GLN A 595 0.64 3.83 7.57
C GLN A 595 -0.68 3.31 8.15
N PHE A 596 -1.81 3.66 7.53
CA PHE A 596 -3.12 3.16 7.88
C PHE A 596 -3.54 2.02 6.96
N PHE A 597 -3.63 0.81 7.51
CA PHE A 597 -4.02 -0.41 6.78
C PHE A 597 -5.52 -0.73 6.88
N GLY A 598 -6.30 0.18 7.49
CA GLY A 598 -7.73 0.03 7.72
C GLY A 598 -8.62 0.40 6.53
N THR A 599 -9.93 0.15 6.65
CA THR A 599 -10.93 0.61 5.66
C THR A 599 -11.46 2.00 6.03
N SER A 600 -10.90 3.04 5.41
CA SER A 600 -11.39 4.41 5.51
C SER A 600 -11.76 4.92 4.13
N LEU A 601 -13.02 5.33 3.96
CA LEU A 601 -13.48 6.00 2.72
C LEU A 601 -12.66 7.26 2.47
N GLN A 602 -12.34 8.02 3.52
CA GLN A 602 -11.52 9.22 3.43
C GLN A 602 -10.10 8.89 2.97
N HIS A 603 -9.49 7.84 3.50
CA HIS A 603 -8.16 7.41 3.07
C HIS A 603 -8.17 6.87 1.63
N ALA A 604 -9.18 6.08 1.25
CA ALA A 604 -9.34 5.60 -0.12
C ALA A 604 -9.62 6.75 -1.13
N LEU A 605 -10.30 7.82 -0.69
CA LEU A 605 -10.54 9.05 -1.46
C LEU A 605 -9.33 10.00 -1.49
N TRP A 606 -8.40 9.88 -0.55
CA TRP A 606 -7.11 10.57 -0.57
C TRP A 606 -6.03 9.81 -1.35
N SER A 607 -6.19 8.50 -1.51
CA SER A 607 -5.31 7.63 -2.30
C SER A 607 -5.65 7.38 -3.80
N PRO A 608 -6.59 8.07 -4.49
CA PRO A 608 -6.82 7.81 -5.92
C PRO A 608 -5.60 8.16 -6.76
N ASP A 609 -4.93 9.26 -6.42
CA ASP A 609 -3.75 9.79 -7.08
C ASP A 609 -3.07 10.77 -6.09
N LEU A 610 -1.87 10.44 -5.62
CA LEU A 610 -0.93 11.40 -5.03
C LEU A 610 -0.37 12.35 -6.11
N THR A 611 -1.16 12.64 -7.15
CA THR A 611 -0.94 13.77 -8.04
C THR A 611 -1.64 14.94 -7.35
N PHE A 612 -0.85 15.89 -6.85
CA PHE A 612 -1.21 17.06 -6.02
C PHE A 612 -1.00 16.98 -4.50
N GLN A 613 -0.13 16.09 -4.02
CA GLN A 613 0.64 16.37 -2.79
C GLN A 613 2.16 16.31 -2.93
N ASP A 614 2.68 16.03 -4.13
CA ASP A 614 4.10 16.13 -4.44
C ASP A 614 4.42 17.33 -5.34
N ILE A 615 4.40 18.53 -4.74
CA ILE A 615 5.46 19.52 -4.99
C ILE A 615 6.26 19.66 -3.68
N LYS A 616 6.77 18.51 -3.22
CA LYS A 616 7.99 18.42 -2.42
C LYS A 616 8.87 17.38 -3.10
N GLN A 617 9.32 17.67 -4.33
CA GLN A 617 10.56 17.06 -4.77
C GLN A 617 11.66 17.58 -3.84
N ALA A 618 12.05 16.74 -2.88
CA ALA A 618 13.40 16.83 -2.35
C ALA A 618 14.34 16.73 -3.56
N GLY A 619 15.18 17.75 -3.73
CA GLY A 619 16.20 17.75 -4.78
C GLY A 619 17.15 16.55 -4.63
N PRO A 620 17.97 16.28 -5.66
CA PRO A 620 18.89 15.15 -5.63
C PRO A 620 19.79 15.20 -4.40
N ASP A 621 19.99 14.03 -3.81
CA ASP A 621 20.80 13.81 -2.62
C ASP A 621 22.21 14.37 -2.82
N ASN A 622 22.47 15.55 -2.24
CA ASN A 622 23.82 15.98 -1.94
C ASN A 622 24.31 15.11 -0.77
N VAL A 623 25.54 14.62 -0.93
CA VAL A 623 26.26 13.64 -0.11
C VAL A 623 26.58 14.12 1.34
N ASP A 624 25.83 15.10 1.86
CA ASP A 624 26.04 15.74 3.18
C ASP A 624 25.02 15.30 4.26
N LEU A 625 24.18 14.30 4.00
CA LEU A 625 23.21 13.79 4.99
C LEU A 625 23.48 12.35 5.41
N LEU A 626 24.74 12.03 5.69
CA LEU A 626 25.00 11.01 6.71
C LEU A 626 24.85 11.69 8.08
N ILE A 627 23.64 11.54 8.64
CA ILE A 627 23.25 11.86 10.03
C ILE A 627 22.84 13.33 10.26
N ARG A 628 21.59 13.67 9.94
CA ARG A 628 20.90 14.79 10.61
C ARG A 628 20.39 14.27 11.97
N PRO A 629 20.91 14.75 13.11
CA PRO A 629 20.38 14.34 14.42
C PRO A 629 18.96 14.87 14.58
N GLU A 630 18.04 14.01 15.04
CA GLU A 630 16.71 14.44 15.45
C GLU A 630 16.83 15.25 16.75
N GLN A 631 16.42 16.52 16.70
CA GLN A 631 16.52 17.44 17.84
C GLN A 631 15.13 17.81 18.38
N ALA A 632 15.00 17.93 19.70
CA ALA A 632 13.86 18.51 20.39
C ALA A 632 14.34 19.34 21.58
N LYS A 633 13.55 20.33 21.99
CA LYS A 633 13.84 21.18 23.15
C LYS A 633 13.07 20.66 24.36
N VAL A 634 13.75 20.58 25.51
CA VAL A 634 13.09 20.30 26.79
C VAL A 634 12.28 21.54 27.19
N VAL A 635 10.97 21.36 27.37
CA VAL A 635 10.01 22.40 27.77
C VAL A 635 9.79 22.38 29.28
N ALA A 636 9.79 21.19 29.89
CA ALA A 636 9.64 21.04 31.33
C ALA A 636 10.37 19.79 31.83
N ILE A 637 10.77 19.81 33.10
CA ILE A 637 11.41 18.69 33.81
C ILE A 637 10.55 18.37 35.03
N ASP A 638 10.02 17.15 35.11
CA ASP A 638 9.33 16.66 36.30
C ASP A 638 10.29 15.78 37.11
N GLY A 639 10.85 16.36 38.17
CA GLY A 639 11.76 15.66 39.07
C GLY A 639 11.11 14.58 39.93
N SER A 640 9.78 14.60 40.08
CA SER A 640 9.06 13.58 40.86
C SER A 640 8.85 12.29 40.06
N GLN A 641 8.67 12.42 38.74
CA GLN A 641 8.48 11.31 37.80
C GLN A 641 9.74 10.95 37.02
N LEU A 642 10.85 11.68 37.24
CA LEU A 642 12.10 11.55 36.50
C LEU A 642 11.89 11.61 34.98
N CYS A 643 11.01 12.50 34.51
CA CYS A 643 10.66 12.61 33.09
C CYS A 643 10.89 14.02 32.52
N LEU A 644 11.16 14.08 31.21
CA LEU A 644 11.41 15.32 30.47
C LEU A 644 10.27 15.52 29.46
N GLN A 645 9.65 16.69 29.47
CA GLN A 645 8.66 17.05 28.47
C GLN A 645 9.35 17.78 27.31
N LEU A 646 9.20 17.23 26.10
CA LEU A 646 9.77 17.82 24.88
C LEU A 646 8.74 18.71 24.17
N ASN A 647 9.23 19.67 23.38
CA ASN A 647 8.37 20.54 22.57
C ASN A 647 7.68 19.82 21.41
N ARG A 648 8.18 18.64 21.04
CA ARG A 648 7.62 17.75 20.03
C ARG A 648 7.99 16.31 20.34
N ASP A 649 7.16 15.39 19.87
CA ASP A 649 7.45 13.96 19.95
C ASP A 649 8.58 13.61 18.98
N LEU A 650 9.55 12.83 19.46
CA LEU A 650 10.60 12.23 18.63
C LEU A 650 10.39 10.72 18.58
N CYS A 651 10.65 10.13 17.41
CA CYS A 651 10.59 8.68 17.28
C CYS A 651 11.85 8.10 17.93
N TRP A 652 11.67 7.42 19.07
CA TRP A 652 12.79 6.77 19.75
C TRP A 652 13.36 5.63 18.91
N ASP A 653 14.67 5.64 18.70
CA ASP A 653 15.43 4.59 18.04
C ASP A 653 16.60 4.17 18.95
N PRO A 654 16.57 2.98 19.56
CA PRO A 654 17.60 2.53 20.50
C PRO A 654 18.96 2.27 19.84
N GLN A 655 19.02 2.20 18.50
CA GLN A 655 20.29 2.05 17.78
C GLN A 655 21.01 3.40 17.58
N LYS A 656 20.34 4.52 17.87
CA LYS A 656 20.91 5.86 17.75
C LYS A 656 21.40 6.39 19.09
N SER A 657 22.57 7.03 19.08
CA SER A 657 23.12 7.67 20.28
C SER A 657 22.32 8.92 20.64
N VAL A 658 22.01 9.08 21.92
CA VAL A 658 21.25 10.23 22.43
C VAL A 658 22.19 11.26 23.03
N TYR A 659 21.92 12.53 22.73
CA TYR A 659 22.71 13.66 23.20
C TYR A 659 21.80 14.68 23.89
N CYS A 660 22.27 15.24 25.00
CA CYS A 660 21.71 16.47 25.57
C CYS A 660 22.79 17.55 25.46
N GLY A 661 22.55 18.54 24.59
CA GLY A 661 23.59 19.47 24.18
C GLY A 661 24.75 18.74 23.47
N ALA A 662 25.98 18.94 23.95
CA ALA A 662 27.17 18.29 23.42
C ALA A 662 27.51 16.94 24.11
N ALA A 663 26.83 16.59 25.19
CA ALA A 663 27.13 15.39 25.98
C ALA A 663 26.28 14.20 25.52
N ARG A 664 26.93 13.06 25.28
CA ARG A 664 26.26 11.77 25.01
C ARG A 664 25.69 11.23 26.32
N ILE A 665 24.42 10.84 26.30
CA ILE A 665 23.75 10.20 27.43
C ILE A 665 23.79 8.69 27.24
N GLU A 666 24.16 7.98 28.30
CA GLU A 666 24.08 6.52 28.36
C GLU A 666 22.64 6.10 28.70
N VAL A 667 22.03 5.34 27.80
CA VAL A 667 20.67 4.83 27.97
C VAL A 667 20.75 3.54 28.76
N ILE A 668 20.57 3.63 30.07
CA ILE A 668 20.63 2.52 31.02
C ILE A 668 19.48 1.50 30.86
N HIS A 669 18.33 1.91 30.31
CA HIS A 669 17.18 1.03 30.09
C HIS A 669 16.20 1.63 29.06
N HIS A 670 15.71 0.82 28.11
CA HIS A 670 14.59 1.20 27.24
C HIS A 670 13.64 0.01 27.15
N GLU A 671 12.40 0.21 27.60
CA GLU A 671 11.32 -0.76 27.38
C GLU A 671 10.43 -0.18 26.29
N ALA A 672 10.23 -0.93 25.20
CA ALA A 672 9.18 -0.62 24.24
C ALA A 672 7.88 -0.59 25.03
N PHE A 673 7.32 0.60 25.24
CA PHE A 673 6.11 0.85 26.03
C PHE A 673 5.07 -0.25 25.81
N GLN A 674 4.89 -0.68 24.55
CA GLN A 674 4.00 -1.77 24.14
C GLN A 674 4.32 -3.14 24.76
N HIS A 675 5.58 -3.60 24.85
CA HIS A 675 5.92 -4.89 25.45
C HIS A 675 5.59 -4.92 26.95
N THR A 676 5.99 -3.88 27.69
CA THR A 676 5.71 -3.76 29.12
C THR A 676 4.24 -3.52 29.39
N TRP A 677 3.56 -2.69 28.59
CA TRP A 677 2.12 -2.47 28.70
C TRP A 677 1.35 -3.74 28.38
N THR A 678 1.67 -4.47 27.31
CA THR A 678 1.02 -5.74 26.98
C THR A 678 1.25 -6.75 28.09
N GLN A 679 2.47 -6.88 28.63
CA GLN A 679 2.72 -7.73 29.79
C GLN A 679 2.07 -7.27 31.11
N ARG A 680 1.52 -6.05 31.19
CA ARG A 680 0.81 -5.52 32.37
C ARG A 680 -0.70 -5.54 32.19
N TRP A 681 -1.20 -5.08 31.04
CA TRP A 681 -2.62 -5.05 30.69
C TRP A 681 -3.13 -6.44 30.32
N CYS A 682 -2.39 -7.24 29.57
CA CYS A 682 -2.82 -8.58 29.13
C CYS A 682 -2.39 -9.70 30.11
N ARG A 683 -2.07 -9.36 31.37
CA ARG A 683 -1.71 -10.38 32.40
C ARG A 683 -2.80 -11.41 32.63
N HIS A 684 -4.05 -11.03 32.35
CA HIS A 684 -5.21 -11.87 32.53
C HIS A 684 -5.50 -12.80 31.34
N ASP A 685 -4.80 -12.67 30.21
CA ASP A 685 -5.04 -13.50 29.02
C ASP A 685 -4.81 -15.00 29.28
N LYS A 686 -3.99 -15.32 30.30
CA LYS A 686 -3.71 -16.71 30.73
C LYS A 686 -4.42 -17.10 32.04
N VAL A 687 -5.25 -16.21 32.59
CA VAL A 687 -6.00 -16.46 33.83
C VAL A 687 -7.27 -17.23 33.46
N PRO A 688 -7.44 -18.49 33.91
CA PRO A 688 -8.67 -19.23 33.67
C PRO A 688 -9.88 -18.47 34.21
N ASN A 689 -11.01 -18.49 33.51
CA ASN A 689 -12.23 -17.80 33.95
C ASN A 689 -12.67 -18.23 35.38
N SER A 690 -12.43 -19.49 35.76
CA SER A 690 -12.70 -19.99 37.12
C SER A 690 -11.92 -19.28 38.21
N GLN A 691 -10.74 -18.75 37.89
CA GLN A 691 -9.92 -18.00 38.84
C GLN A 691 -10.56 -16.63 39.16
N TRP A 692 -11.34 -16.06 38.24
CA TRP A 692 -12.16 -14.88 38.54
C TRP A 692 -13.29 -15.23 39.49
N ASP A 693 -13.90 -16.40 39.38
CA ASP A 693 -14.92 -16.87 40.34
C ASP A 693 -14.33 -17.01 41.75
N ASP A 694 -13.12 -17.57 41.86
CA ASP A 694 -12.41 -17.68 43.15
C ASP A 694 -12.04 -16.31 43.73
N ILE A 695 -11.58 -15.37 42.89
CA ILE A 695 -11.25 -14.00 43.30
C ILE A 695 -12.51 -13.26 43.73
N LEU A 696 -13.63 -13.40 43.00
CA LEU A 696 -14.91 -12.79 43.34
C LEU A 696 -15.50 -13.40 44.62
N ALA A 697 -15.41 -14.73 44.80
CA ALA A 697 -15.85 -15.43 46.01
C ALA A 697 -14.98 -15.09 47.24
N PHE A 698 -13.67 -14.90 47.03
CA PHE A 698 -12.77 -14.39 48.05
C PHE A 698 -13.10 -12.94 48.38
N ALA A 699 -13.26 -12.08 47.37
CA ALA A 699 -13.61 -10.67 47.56
C ALA A 699 -14.95 -10.52 48.28
N SER A 700 -15.97 -11.32 47.92
CA SER A 700 -17.27 -11.29 48.60
C SER A 700 -17.19 -11.76 50.07
N ARG A 701 -16.22 -12.61 50.40
CA ARG A 701 -15.96 -13.07 51.77
C ARG A 701 -15.11 -12.10 52.60
N VAL A 702 -14.13 -11.45 51.98
CA VAL A 702 -13.06 -10.70 52.68
C VAL A 702 -13.23 -9.20 52.56
N VAL A 703 -13.63 -8.70 51.39
CA VAL A 703 -13.90 -7.28 51.18
C VAL A 703 -15.23 -6.95 51.83
N ARG A 704 -15.16 -6.20 52.94
CA ARG A 704 -16.36 -5.62 53.53
C ARG A 704 -16.78 -4.42 52.69
N PRO A 705 -18.06 -4.29 52.30
CA PRO A 705 -18.54 -3.10 51.61
C PRO A 705 -18.21 -1.86 52.45
N ALA A 706 -17.28 -1.04 51.95
CA ALA A 706 -17.03 0.27 52.53
C ALA A 706 -18.08 1.24 51.95
N PRO A 707 -18.70 2.10 52.76
CA PRO A 707 -19.60 3.12 52.24
C PRO A 707 -18.82 4.05 51.29
N CYS A 708 -19.04 3.88 49.99
CA CYS A 708 -18.51 4.76 48.98
C CYS A 708 -19.40 6.01 48.94
N LYS A 709 -18.86 7.16 49.34
CA LYS A 709 -19.54 8.44 49.09
C LYS A 709 -19.41 8.76 47.61
N LEU A 710 -20.47 8.48 46.85
CA LEU A 710 -20.58 8.93 45.47
C LEU A 710 -20.56 10.47 45.46
N VAL A 711 -19.75 11.04 44.58
CA VAL A 711 -19.76 12.49 44.35
C VAL A 711 -21.11 12.84 43.74
N GLU A 712 -21.85 13.75 44.38
CA GLU A 712 -23.09 14.26 43.81
C GLU A 712 -22.77 15.09 42.56
N VAL A 713 -23.09 14.54 41.38
CA VAL A 713 -22.86 15.22 40.11
C VAL A 713 -24.03 16.16 39.84
N ASP A 714 -23.82 17.45 40.07
CA ASP A 714 -24.76 18.48 39.68
C ASP A 714 -24.53 18.98 38.24
N HIS A 715 -25.47 19.80 37.74
CA HIS A 715 -25.42 20.33 36.38
C HIS A 715 -24.23 21.28 36.13
N SER A 716 -23.65 21.87 37.18
CA SER A 716 -22.50 22.78 37.10
C SER A 716 -21.21 21.99 36.92
N LEU A 717 -20.99 21.00 37.78
CA LEU A 717 -19.87 20.07 37.70
C LEU A 717 -19.86 19.30 36.38
N LEU A 718 -21.05 18.82 35.95
CA LEU A 718 -21.20 18.17 34.64
C LEU A 718 -20.86 19.14 33.49
N GLY A 719 -21.28 20.41 33.60
CA GLY A 719 -20.96 21.45 32.62
C GLY A 719 -19.47 21.77 32.55
N GLU A 720 -18.77 21.82 33.68
CA GLU A 720 -17.31 21.97 33.75
C GLU A 720 -16.59 20.83 33.05
N GLU A 721 -16.98 19.58 33.34
CA GLU A 721 -16.34 18.43 32.69
C GLU A 721 -16.58 18.38 31.18
N ILE A 722 -17.81 18.68 30.74
CA ILE A 722 -18.14 18.78 29.31
C ILE A 722 -17.29 19.87 28.62
N ARG A 723 -17.02 21.00 29.30
CA ARG A 723 -16.17 22.07 28.77
C ARG A 723 -14.74 21.60 28.55
N CYS A 724 -14.17 20.85 29.51
CA CYS A 724 -12.80 20.34 29.44
C CYS A 724 -12.57 19.32 28.31
N LYS A 725 -13.60 18.59 27.87
CA LYS A 725 -13.45 17.61 26.78
C LYS A 725 -13.20 18.28 25.41
N ARG A 726 -12.33 17.68 24.61
CA ARG A 726 -12.01 18.15 23.26
C ARG A 726 -13.20 17.95 22.31
N ARG A 727 -13.33 18.81 21.28
CA ARG A 727 -14.40 18.68 20.26
C ARG A 727 -14.34 17.37 19.46
N ARG A 728 -13.17 16.71 19.44
CA ARG A 728 -12.91 15.44 18.74
C ARG A 728 -13.02 14.21 19.66
N THR A 729 -13.50 14.37 20.89
CA THR A 729 -13.75 13.22 21.77
C THR A 729 -14.70 12.23 21.09
N SER A 730 -14.39 10.94 21.21
CA SER A 730 -15.18 9.85 20.63
C SER A 730 -16.65 9.95 21.05
N LYS A 731 -17.53 9.60 20.11
CA LYS A 731 -18.98 9.56 20.33
C LYS A 731 -19.38 8.15 20.74
N GLY A 732 -20.36 8.04 21.64
CA GLY A 732 -20.98 6.76 21.97
C GLY A 732 -21.78 6.20 20.79
N LEU A 733 -22.09 4.91 20.86
CA LEU A 733 -22.97 4.24 19.88
C LEU A 733 -24.44 4.69 19.99
N ASP A 734 -24.78 5.39 21.07
CA ASP A 734 -26.08 6.01 21.31
C ASP A 734 -26.34 7.26 20.44
N GLY A 735 -25.34 7.73 19.69
CA GLY A 735 -25.48 8.87 18.80
C GLY A 735 -25.40 10.22 19.50
N VAL A 736 -25.13 10.26 20.80
CA VAL A 736 -24.91 11.50 21.55
C VAL A 736 -23.43 11.87 21.46
N SER A 737 -23.16 13.06 20.96
CA SER A 737 -21.80 13.57 20.80
C SER A 737 -21.42 14.59 21.86
N ILE A 738 -20.12 14.78 22.07
CA ILE A 738 -19.63 15.86 22.93
C ILE A 738 -20.08 17.25 22.46
N LEU A 739 -20.36 17.41 21.16
CA LEU A 739 -20.90 18.67 20.62
C LEU A 739 -22.35 18.88 21.05
N ASP A 740 -23.12 17.81 21.19
CA ASP A 740 -24.50 17.87 21.68
C ASP A 740 -24.51 18.23 23.17
N LEU A 741 -23.63 17.60 23.95
CA LEU A 741 -23.47 17.89 25.37
C LEU A 741 -22.97 19.33 25.62
N LYS A 742 -22.04 19.84 24.79
CA LYS A 742 -21.60 21.24 24.87
C LYS A 742 -22.70 22.24 24.49
N ALA A 743 -23.63 21.83 23.65
CA ALA A 743 -24.79 22.64 23.28
C ALA A 743 -25.97 22.47 24.26
N ALA A 744 -25.91 21.51 25.20
CA ALA A 744 -26.98 21.26 26.13
C ALA A 744 -27.20 22.46 27.08
N PRO A 745 -28.43 22.97 27.19
CA PRO A 745 -28.75 24.00 28.18
C PRO A 745 -28.63 23.46 29.61
N ALA A 746 -28.63 24.36 30.58
CA ALA A 746 -28.54 23.98 31.99
C ALA A 746 -29.67 23.02 32.40
N SER A 747 -30.89 23.27 31.91
CA SER A 747 -32.06 22.41 32.12
C SER A 747 -31.84 20.97 31.63
N LEU A 748 -31.27 20.78 30.44
CA LEU A 748 -30.97 19.45 29.91
C LEU A 748 -29.86 18.76 30.71
N ARG A 749 -28.85 19.49 31.16
CA ARG A 749 -27.81 18.94 32.06
C ARG A 749 -28.41 18.48 33.39
N THR A 750 -29.35 19.23 33.95
CA THR A 750 -30.09 18.81 35.15
C THR A 750 -30.86 17.51 34.90
N ASN A 751 -31.54 17.38 33.75
CA ASN A 751 -32.23 16.15 33.38
C ASN A 751 -31.27 14.95 33.24
N ILE A 752 -30.08 15.17 32.68
CA ILE A 752 -29.03 14.15 32.62
C ILE A 752 -28.57 13.72 34.01
N CYS A 753 -28.34 14.68 34.93
CA CYS A 753 -27.96 14.38 36.32
C CYS A 753 -29.06 13.59 37.06
N LEU A 754 -30.33 13.96 36.88
CA LEU A 754 -31.47 13.23 37.45
C LEU A 754 -31.55 11.80 36.91
N PHE A 755 -31.32 11.62 35.61
CA PHE A 755 -31.26 10.30 35.00
C PHE A 755 -30.13 9.45 35.57
N TYR A 756 -28.92 10.02 35.72
CA TYR A 756 -27.80 9.32 36.36
C TYR A 756 -28.12 8.92 37.80
N LYS A 757 -28.76 9.79 38.57
CA LYS A 757 -29.19 9.50 39.93
C LYS A 757 -30.18 8.33 39.98
N ASP A 758 -31.22 8.36 39.15
CA ASP A 758 -32.21 7.27 39.03
C ASP A 758 -31.54 5.93 38.64
N ALA A 759 -30.61 5.95 37.68
CA ALA A 759 -29.86 4.75 37.27
C ALA A 759 -28.95 4.21 38.39
N THR A 760 -28.34 5.08 39.20
CA THR A 760 -27.53 4.65 40.35
C THR A 760 -28.36 4.09 41.50
N GLU A 761 -29.57 4.62 41.72
CA GLU A 761 -30.47 4.18 42.80
C GLU A 761 -31.17 2.86 42.44
N THR A 762 -31.60 2.71 41.17
CA THR A 762 -32.31 1.52 40.69
C THR A 762 -31.38 0.41 40.20
N GLY A 763 -30.14 0.73 39.83
CA GLY A 763 -29.22 -0.18 39.14
C GLY A 763 -29.55 -0.40 37.66
N GLU A 764 -30.58 0.25 37.12
CA GLU A 764 -30.96 0.13 35.72
C GLU A 764 -30.24 1.18 34.85
N TRP A 765 -29.41 0.70 33.91
CA TRP A 765 -28.69 1.54 32.95
C TRP A 765 -29.25 1.40 31.53
N PRO A 766 -29.12 2.41 30.64
CA PRO A 766 -29.41 2.23 29.22
C PRO A 766 -28.56 1.12 28.61
N ILE A 767 -29.17 0.28 27.77
CA ILE A 767 -28.50 -0.88 27.17
C ILE A 767 -28.62 -0.81 25.64
N ALA A 768 -27.50 -1.04 24.95
CA ALA A 768 -27.47 -1.33 23.52
C ALA A 768 -27.69 -2.83 23.29
N LYS A 769 -28.49 -3.19 22.28
CA LYS A 769 -28.86 -4.57 21.93
C LYS A 769 -27.89 -5.21 20.95
#